data_AF-V5GUC9-F1
#
_entry.id   AF-V5GUC9-F1
#
_cell.length_a   1.000
_cell.length_b   1.000
_cell.length_c   1.000
_cell.angle_alpha   90.00
_cell.angle_beta   90.00
_cell.angle_gamma   90.00
#
_symmetry.space_group_name_H-M   'P 1'
#
loop_
_entity.id
_entity.type
_entity.pdbx_description
1 polymer ?
#
loop_
_entity_poly.entity_id
_entity_poly.type
_entity_poly.pdbx_seq_one_letter_code
_entity_poly.pdbx_strand_id
1 'polypeptide(L)'
;MADLTKPPLSDIKHPEEVVRMAMNDSLKFAVLIGLIEVGQVSNKEVVNTVLQLLVGGEFDMELNFVIQDAQNIRHMLELLDHCPPNLQAEIWSVFIAILRKSVRNLQACTDVGLIEHVLKRLRSADVVVADLLIEMLGVLASYSITVKELKLLFGAMKAVNGKWPRHSAKLLNVLRQMPQRTGPDVFFSFPGRKGSAVVLPPLAKWPYENGFTFTTWFRLDPINSVNIEREKPYLYCFKTSKGVGYTAHFVGNCLVLTSMKIKGKGFQHCVKYEFQPRKWYMLAVVYIYNRWTKSEIKCLVNGQLASSTEMAWFVSTNDVFDKCYIGATPELDEERVFCGQMSAIYLFSEALTTHQICAMHRLGPGYKSQFRFDNECNINLPDNHKRVSDIEQLAAPSMPLPQTASDARSVLYDGKLSSAIVFMYNPVATDTQLCLQSAPRGNMSYFVHTPHALMLQDVKAVITHSIHSTLNSVGGIQVLFPLFSQLDLPYESMGSSDVKRDPTLCSKLLGFICELVETSQTVQQHMIQNRGFLVISFMLQRSSRDHLTIDVLGSFLSLTKYLVTCLSANSELLLKQLLDHVLFNPALWIYTPAAVQTRLYSYLATEFLSDTQIYSNVRRVSTVLQTVHTLKYYYWVINPRSKSGISPKGIDGPRPAQKDILAIRSYILLFLKQLIMIGNGVKDDELQSILNYLTTIHEDDNLHDVLQMLISLMSEYPSSMVPAFDAKYGVRTIFKLLASESQLIRLQALKLLGFFLSRSTHKRKYDVMSPHNLYTLLAERLLLNE
;
A
#
# COMPACT_ATOMS: atom_id res chain seq x y z
N MET A 1 -5.78 63.53 -16.05
CA MET A 1 -6.25 62.74 -17.20
C MET A 1 -5.05 62.45 -18.07
N ALA A 2 -4.55 61.22 -18.05
CA ALA A 2 -3.53 60.75 -18.97
C ALA A 2 -4.11 59.51 -19.63
N ASP A 3 -4.16 59.56 -20.96
CA ASP A 3 -4.81 58.59 -21.84
C ASP A 3 -4.32 57.16 -21.61
N LEU A 4 -5.25 56.29 -21.20
CA LEU A 4 -5.15 54.84 -21.29
C LEU A 4 -5.61 54.42 -22.69
N THR A 5 -4.80 54.69 -23.72
CA THR A 5 -5.00 54.05 -25.02
C THR A 5 -4.69 52.56 -24.87
N LYS A 6 -5.74 51.73 -24.87
CA LYS A 6 -5.62 50.27 -25.06
C LYS A 6 -4.74 50.02 -26.29
N PRO A 7 -3.74 49.10 -26.23
CA PRO A 7 -2.99 48.75 -27.43
C PRO A 7 -3.96 48.18 -28.48
N PRO A 8 -3.72 48.42 -29.78
CA PRO A 8 -4.61 47.94 -30.83
C PRO A 8 -4.47 46.41 -30.89
N LEU A 9 -5.50 45.70 -30.46
CA LEU A 9 -5.62 44.24 -30.61
C LEU A 9 -5.50 43.77 -32.07
N SER A 10 -5.58 44.69 -33.05
CA SER A 10 -5.52 44.41 -34.49
C SER A 10 -4.12 44.15 -35.06
N ASP A 11 -3.04 44.42 -34.33
CA ASP A 11 -1.67 44.34 -34.87
C ASP A 11 -0.91 43.05 -34.47
N ILE A 12 -1.50 42.18 -33.64
CA ILE A 12 -0.84 40.98 -33.14
C ILE A 12 -0.92 39.88 -34.20
N LYS A 13 0.23 39.48 -34.75
CA LYS A 13 0.31 38.42 -35.77
C LYS A 13 0.91 37.13 -35.26
N HIS A 14 1.65 37.17 -34.14
CA HIS A 14 2.41 36.01 -33.64
C HIS A 14 2.18 35.74 -32.14
N PRO A 15 2.04 34.46 -31.73
CA PRO A 15 1.86 34.05 -30.33
C PRO A 15 2.97 34.48 -29.37
N GLU A 16 4.20 34.69 -29.86
CA GLU A 16 5.33 35.12 -29.03
C GLU A 16 5.18 36.57 -28.54
N GLU A 17 4.48 37.42 -29.30
CA GLU A 17 4.21 38.81 -28.93
C GLU A 17 3.26 38.88 -27.72
N VAL A 18 2.36 37.90 -27.59
CA VAL A 18 1.38 37.80 -26.49
C VAL A 18 2.05 37.68 -25.13
N VAL A 19 3.14 36.90 -25.04
CA VAL A 19 3.89 36.71 -23.77
C VAL A 19 4.49 38.03 -23.29
N ARG A 20 5.00 38.83 -24.22
CA ARG A 20 5.69 40.12 -23.96
C ARG A 20 4.74 41.27 -23.62
N MET A 21 3.43 41.08 -23.76
CA MET A 21 2.45 42.13 -23.49
C MET A 21 2.39 42.48 -22.00
N ALA A 22 2.34 43.77 -21.69
CA ALA A 22 2.09 44.28 -20.34
C ALA A 22 0.57 44.25 -20.01
N MET A 23 -0.01 43.05 -19.99
CA MET A 23 -1.41 42.81 -19.64
C MET A 23 -1.54 41.61 -18.70
N ASN A 24 -2.70 41.45 -18.07
CA ASN A 24 -2.95 40.30 -17.20
C ASN A 24 -2.98 38.98 -18.00
N ASP A 25 -2.63 37.87 -17.36
CA ASP A 25 -2.52 36.59 -18.05
C ASP A 25 -3.86 36.13 -18.63
N SER A 26 -4.99 36.44 -18.00
CA SER A 26 -6.32 36.16 -18.56
C SER A 26 -6.54 36.77 -19.95
N LEU A 27 -6.10 38.02 -20.16
CA LEU A 27 -6.21 38.66 -21.48
C LEU A 27 -5.22 38.05 -22.47
N LYS A 28 -4.02 37.67 -22.02
CA LYS A 28 -3.04 36.96 -22.87
C LYS A 28 -3.62 35.66 -23.42
N PHE A 29 -4.23 34.84 -22.55
CA PHE A 29 -4.90 33.62 -22.99
C PHE A 29 -6.08 33.90 -23.93
N ALA A 30 -6.89 34.93 -23.67
CA ALA A 30 -8.00 35.31 -24.56
C ALA A 30 -7.53 35.75 -25.96
N VAL A 31 -6.43 36.50 -26.05
CA VAL A 31 -5.81 36.88 -27.33
C VAL A 31 -5.32 35.62 -28.08
N LEU A 32 -4.69 34.69 -27.36
CA LEU A 32 -4.20 33.45 -27.95
C LEU A 32 -5.34 32.57 -28.48
N ILE A 33 -6.48 32.50 -27.78
CA ILE A 33 -7.70 31.84 -28.27
C ILE A 33 -8.14 32.46 -29.60
N GLY A 34 -8.23 33.78 -29.69
CA GLY A 34 -8.60 34.47 -30.93
C GLY A 34 -7.67 34.15 -32.10
N LEU A 35 -6.36 34.06 -31.85
CA LEU A 35 -5.38 33.67 -32.88
C LEU A 35 -5.55 32.22 -33.37
N ILE A 36 -5.90 31.30 -32.46
CA ILE A 36 -6.19 29.90 -32.80
C ILE A 36 -7.43 29.80 -33.68
N GLU A 37 -8.50 30.51 -33.34
CA GLU A 37 -9.77 30.47 -34.09
C GLU A 37 -9.64 31.04 -35.51
N VAL A 38 -8.78 32.03 -35.72
CA VAL A 38 -8.52 32.64 -37.03
C VAL A 38 -7.50 31.82 -37.85
N GLY A 39 -6.89 30.77 -37.27
CA GLY A 39 -6.00 29.83 -37.96
C GLY A 39 -4.66 30.44 -38.39
N GLN A 40 -4.23 31.53 -37.75
CA GLN A 40 -3.01 32.27 -38.11
C GLN A 40 -1.75 31.77 -37.41
N VAL A 41 -1.83 30.66 -36.66
CA VAL A 41 -0.77 30.22 -35.75
C VAL A 41 -0.51 28.72 -35.86
N SER A 42 0.75 28.33 -35.78
CA SER A 42 1.14 26.91 -35.80
C SER A 42 0.96 26.27 -34.42
N ASN A 43 0.71 24.95 -34.38
CA ASN A 43 0.61 24.19 -33.12
C ASN A 43 1.82 24.42 -32.21
N LYS A 44 3.03 24.42 -32.78
CA LYS A 44 4.28 24.59 -32.04
C LYS A 44 4.35 25.95 -31.33
N GLU A 45 3.94 27.03 -32.01
CA GLU A 45 3.90 28.36 -31.41
C GLU A 45 2.89 28.42 -30.27
N VAL A 46 1.70 27.83 -30.46
CA VAL A 46 0.67 27.80 -29.40
C VAL A 46 1.16 27.01 -28.18
N VAL A 47 1.73 25.83 -28.36
CA VAL A 47 2.29 25.01 -27.27
C VAL A 47 3.34 25.81 -26.49
N ASN A 48 4.30 26.42 -27.20
CA ASN A 48 5.35 27.22 -26.57
C ASN A 48 4.77 28.40 -25.78
N THR A 49 3.85 29.17 -26.37
CA THR A 49 3.24 30.33 -25.70
C THR A 49 2.43 29.90 -24.47
N VAL A 50 1.63 28.83 -24.54
CA VAL A 50 0.88 28.30 -23.39
C VAL A 50 1.83 27.92 -22.25
N LEU A 51 2.89 27.19 -22.56
CA LEU A 51 3.88 26.78 -21.55
C LEU A 51 4.58 27.99 -20.92
N GLN A 52 4.95 28.99 -21.73
CA GLN A 52 5.57 30.23 -21.24
C GLN A 52 4.64 31.04 -20.33
N LEU A 53 3.34 31.11 -20.65
CA LEU A 53 2.33 31.74 -19.79
C LEU A 53 2.12 30.98 -18.48
N LEU A 54 2.19 29.64 -18.48
CA LEU A 54 2.07 28.85 -17.26
C LEU A 54 3.25 29.08 -16.29
N VAL A 55 4.47 29.18 -16.82
CA VAL A 55 5.70 29.32 -16.01
C VAL A 55 6.17 30.77 -15.84
N GLY A 56 5.45 31.73 -16.41
CA GLY A 56 5.76 33.17 -16.30
C GLY A 56 7.11 33.56 -16.93
N GLY A 57 7.51 32.94 -18.04
CA GLY A 57 8.79 33.17 -18.70
C GLY A 57 9.11 32.12 -19.76
N GLU A 58 10.35 32.07 -20.25
CA GLU A 58 10.78 31.05 -21.21
C GLU A 58 10.65 29.65 -20.59
N PHE A 59 9.92 28.76 -21.25
CA PHE A 59 9.72 27.40 -20.79
C PHE A 59 10.96 26.54 -21.07
N ASP A 60 11.45 25.87 -20.04
CA ASP A 60 12.50 24.86 -20.17
C ASP A 60 12.23 23.73 -19.18
N MET A 61 12.26 22.50 -19.67
CA MET A 61 11.92 21.32 -18.88
C MET A 61 12.87 21.12 -17.68
N GLU A 62 14.10 21.62 -17.74
CA GLU A 62 15.11 21.54 -16.68
C GLU A 62 15.22 22.81 -15.83
N LEU A 63 15.05 23.99 -16.45
CA LEU A 63 15.33 25.28 -15.82
C LEU A 63 14.07 26.02 -15.35
N ASN A 64 12.97 25.97 -16.11
CA ASN A 64 11.77 26.76 -15.83
C ASN A 64 10.48 26.02 -16.26
N PHE A 65 10.03 25.13 -15.38
CA PHE A 65 8.83 24.29 -15.58
C PHE A 65 7.82 24.38 -14.42
N VAL A 66 8.08 25.25 -13.44
CA VAL A 66 7.22 25.41 -12.26
C VAL A 66 6.12 26.43 -12.57
N ILE A 67 4.87 26.04 -12.36
CA ILE A 67 3.71 26.92 -12.61
C ILE A 67 3.76 28.09 -11.62
N GLN A 68 3.74 29.33 -12.14
CA GLN A 68 3.84 30.52 -11.30
C GLN A 68 2.52 30.92 -10.66
N ASP A 69 1.44 30.94 -11.45
CA ASP A 69 0.07 31.17 -11.00
C ASP A 69 -0.80 29.97 -11.36
N ALA A 70 -1.41 29.37 -10.33
CA ALA A 70 -2.31 28.26 -10.50
C ALA A 70 -3.53 28.61 -11.37
N GLN A 71 -3.98 29.88 -11.40
CA GLN A 71 -5.10 30.31 -12.23
C GLN A 71 -4.84 30.16 -13.73
N ASN A 72 -3.58 30.22 -14.17
CA ASN A 72 -3.22 30.02 -15.57
C ASN A 72 -3.55 28.61 -16.06
N ILE A 73 -3.69 27.63 -15.16
CA ILE A 73 -4.21 26.29 -15.50
C ILE A 73 -5.68 26.38 -15.97
N ARG A 74 -6.51 27.23 -15.34
CA ARG A 74 -7.90 27.41 -15.77
C ARG A 74 -7.99 28.08 -17.14
N HIS A 75 -7.15 29.07 -17.39
CA HIS A 75 -7.06 29.71 -18.69
C HIS A 75 -6.54 28.77 -19.78
N MET A 76 -5.57 27.91 -19.46
CA MET A 76 -5.14 26.83 -20.36
C MET A 76 -6.29 25.87 -20.67
N LEU A 77 -7.09 25.48 -19.67
CA LEU A 77 -8.24 24.60 -19.88
C LEU A 77 -9.31 25.21 -20.80
N GLU A 78 -9.58 26.51 -20.66
CA GLU A 78 -10.47 27.25 -21.54
C GLU A 78 -9.91 27.26 -22.97
N LEU A 79 -8.63 27.60 -23.14
CA LEU A 79 -7.96 27.57 -24.44
C LEU A 79 -8.02 26.20 -25.11
N LEU A 80 -7.84 25.12 -24.36
CA LEU A 80 -7.89 23.75 -24.88
C LEU A 80 -9.25 23.38 -25.49
N ASP A 81 -10.34 24.00 -25.02
CA ASP A 81 -11.68 23.75 -25.56
C ASP A 81 -11.83 24.31 -27.01
N HIS A 82 -10.94 25.22 -27.44
CA HIS A 82 -10.86 25.78 -28.80
C HIS A 82 -9.82 25.08 -29.69
N CYS A 83 -9.03 24.15 -29.14
CA CYS A 83 -7.95 23.48 -29.87
C CYS A 83 -8.40 22.19 -30.57
N PRO A 84 -7.85 21.85 -31.75
CA PRO A 84 -8.05 20.54 -32.34
C PRO A 84 -7.40 19.42 -31.49
N PRO A 85 -7.86 18.15 -31.57
CA PRO A 85 -7.38 17.06 -30.71
C PRO A 85 -5.86 16.85 -30.72
N ASN A 86 -5.21 17.06 -31.86
CA ASN A 86 -3.76 16.92 -31.99
C ASN A 86 -3.01 17.96 -31.13
N LEU A 87 -3.45 19.22 -31.17
CA LEU A 87 -2.87 20.28 -30.37
C LEU A 87 -3.16 20.09 -28.88
N GLN A 88 -4.37 19.65 -28.53
CA GLN A 88 -4.69 19.27 -27.15
C GLN A 88 -3.74 18.18 -26.65
N ALA A 89 -3.48 17.15 -27.46
CA ALA A 89 -2.60 16.05 -27.10
C ALA A 89 -1.14 16.51 -26.87
N GLU A 90 -0.62 17.42 -27.70
CA GLU A 90 0.72 18.01 -27.52
C GLU A 90 0.81 18.76 -26.17
N ILE A 91 -0.14 19.67 -25.90
CA ILE A 91 -0.18 20.45 -24.65
C ILE A 91 -0.30 19.52 -23.45
N TRP A 92 -1.23 18.56 -23.47
CA TRP A 92 -1.43 17.62 -22.37
C TRP A 92 -0.20 16.75 -22.10
N SER A 93 0.50 16.31 -23.14
CA SER A 93 1.70 15.47 -22.99
C SER A 93 2.82 16.21 -22.25
N VAL A 94 3.10 17.47 -22.63
CA VAL A 94 4.10 18.29 -21.93
C VAL A 94 3.63 18.65 -20.53
N PHE A 95 2.34 18.95 -20.37
CA PHE A 95 1.76 19.26 -19.06
C PHE A 95 1.91 18.08 -18.09
N ILE A 96 1.60 16.84 -18.51
CA ILE A 96 1.80 15.63 -17.71
C ILE A 96 3.27 15.46 -17.31
N ALA A 97 4.21 15.71 -18.23
CA ALA A 97 5.63 15.61 -17.94
C ALA A 97 6.07 16.57 -16.82
N ILE A 98 5.63 17.84 -16.85
CA ILE A 98 5.95 18.81 -15.79
C ILE A 98 5.26 18.48 -14.47
N LEU A 99 4.07 17.88 -14.50
CA LEU A 99 3.36 17.43 -13.29
C LEU A 99 4.10 16.28 -12.60
N ARG A 100 4.58 15.28 -13.36
CA ARG A 100 5.38 14.18 -12.83
C ARG A 100 6.71 14.67 -12.22
N LYS A 101 7.26 15.75 -12.75
CA LYS A 101 8.54 16.34 -12.31
C LYS A 101 8.41 17.23 -11.06
N SER A 102 7.22 17.80 -10.81
CA SER A 102 7.02 18.86 -9.80
C SER A 102 5.80 18.64 -8.90
N VAL A 103 6.06 18.35 -7.62
CA VAL A 103 5.01 18.33 -6.60
C VAL A 103 4.35 19.70 -6.39
N ARG A 104 5.08 20.80 -6.67
CA ARG A 104 4.50 22.16 -6.65
C ARG A 104 3.46 22.35 -7.74
N ASN A 105 3.70 21.79 -8.94
CA ASN A 105 2.71 21.84 -10.01
C ASN A 105 1.49 20.97 -9.65
N LEU A 106 1.70 19.79 -9.04
CA LEU A 106 0.60 18.97 -8.53
C LEU A 106 -0.24 19.70 -7.47
N GLN A 107 0.41 20.46 -6.58
CA GLN A 107 -0.29 21.30 -5.62
C GLN A 107 -1.08 22.42 -6.32
N ALA A 108 -0.49 23.11 -7.30
CA ALA A 108 -1.21 24.13 -8.08
C ALA A 108 -2.45 23.56 -8.78
N CYS A 109 -2.33 22.35 -9.37
CA CYS A 109 -3.46 21.62 -9.95
C CYS A 109 -4.54 21.26 -8.91
N THR A 110 -4.14 20.91 -7.69
CA THR A 110 -5.05 20.61 -6.58
C THR A 110 -5.78 21.88 -6.13
N ASP A 111 -5.07 23.00 -5.99
CA ASP A 111 -5.63 24.30 -5.59
C ASP A 111 -6.69 24.81 -6.58
N VAL A 112 -6.61 24.42 -7.86
CA VAL A 112 -7.64 24.75 -8.87
C VAL A 112 -8.74 23.70 -9.04
N GLY A 113 -8.65 22.54 -8.39
CA GLY A 113 -9.60 21.44 -8.55
C GLY A 113 -9.52 20.77 -9.92
N LEU A 114 -8.31 20.58 -10.47
CA LEU A 114 -8.10 20.09 -11.83
C LEU A 114 -8.76 18.72 -12.08
N ILE A 115 -8.79 17.81 -11.10
CA ILE A 115 -9.45 16.50 -11.24
C ILE A 115 -10.92 16.67 -11.63
N GLU A 116 -11.64 17.61 -11.03
CA GLU A 116 -13.05 17.86 -11.35
C GLU A 116 -13.22 18.34 -12.80
N HIS A 117 -12.35 19.25 -13.24
CA HIS A 117 -12.37 19.79 -14.60
C HIS A 117 -12.05 18.72 -15.65
N VAL A 118 -11.11 17.83 -15.35
CA VAL A 118 -10.69 16.73 -16.23
C VAL A 118 -11.78 15.69 -16.35
N LEU A 119 -12.39 15.27 -15.22
CA LEU A 119 -13.50 14.30 -15.23
C LEU A 119 -14.72 14.79 -16.03
N LYS A 120 -14.98 16.10 -16.03
CA LYS A 120 -16.04 16.71 -16.84
C LYS A 120 -15.73 16.60 -18.34
N ARG A 121 -14.51 16.92 -18.75
CA ARG A 121 -14.06 16.89 -20.16
C ARG A 121 -13.89 15.48 -20.72
N LEU A 122 -13.53 14.52 -19.88
CA LEU A 122 -13.29 13.13 -20.28
C LEU A 122 -14.48 12.50 -21.04
N ARG A 123 -15.71 12.93 -20.75
CA ARG A 123 -16.93 12.37 -21.36
C ARG A 123 -17.02 12.62 -22.87
N SER A 124 -16.53 13.77 -23.32
CA SER A 124 -16.61 14.22 -24.72
C SER A 124 -15.26 14.22 -25.44
N ALA A 125 -14.19 13.80 -24.76
CA ALA A 125 -12.84 13.81 -25.31
C ALA A 125 -12.67 12.77 -26.43
N ASP A 126 -11.85 13.12 -27.42
CA ASP A 126 -11.33 12.18 -28.42
C ASP A 126 -10.55 11.04 -27.74
N VAL A 127 -10.40 9.88 -28.41
CA VAL A 127 -9.69 8.70 -27.87
C VAL A 127 -8.30 9.08 -27.33
N VAL A 128 -7.51 9.82 -28.12
CA VAL A 128 -6.11 10.12 -27.76
C VAL A 128 -6.06 11.09 -26.59
N VAL A 129 -6.87 12.14 -26.63
CA VAL A 129 -6.97 13.13 -25.54
C VAL A 129 -7.47 12.47 -24.26
N ALA A 130 -8.50 11.62 -24.35
CA ALA A 130 -9.04 10.90 -23.21
C ALA A 130 -7.97 10.05 -22.50
N ASP A 131 -7.08 9.41 -23.25
CA ASP A 131 -6.00 8.59 -22.67
C ASP A 131 -4.99 9.44 -21.88
N LEU A 132 -4.63 10.61 -22.40
CA LEU A 132 -3.79 11.59 -21.69
C LEU A 132 -4.50 12.14 -20.45
N LEU A 133 -5.79 12.47 -20.55
CA LEU A 133 -6.58 12.91 -19.41
C LEU A 133 -6.63 11.85 -18.31
N ILE A 134 -6.78 10.57 -18.66
CA ILE A 134 -6.79 9.46 -17.69
C ILE A 134 -5.40 9.26 -17.08
N GLU A 135 -4.33 9.36 -17.87
CA GLU A 135 -2.97 9.32 -17.35
C GLU A 135 -2.74 10.43 -16.31
N MET A 136 -3.14 11.66 -16.65
CA MET A 136 -3.05 12.81 -15.75
C MET A 136 -3.89 12.61 -14.48
N LEU A 137 -5.10 12.05 -14.57
CA LEU A 137 -5.90 11.69 -13.40
C LEU A 137 -5.16 10.73 -12.47
N GLY A 138 -4.42 9.77 -13.04
CA GLY A 138 -3.50 8.89 -12.29
C GLY A 138 -2.47 9.67 -11.48
N VAL A 139 -1.76 10.59 -12.14
CA VAL A 139 -0.74 11.43 -11.49
C VAL A 139 -1.35 12.32 -10.39
N LEU A 140 -2.44 13.03 -10.69
CA LEU A 140 -3.09 13.94 -9.75
C LEU A 140 -3.67 13.19 -8.54
N ALA A 141 -4.40 12.10 -8.76
CA ALA A 141 -5.06 11.37 -7.69
C ALA A 141 -4.10 10.56 -6.80
N SER A 142 -2.92 10.19 -7.32
CA SER A 142 -1.83 9.64 -6.50
C SER A 142 -1.21 10.67 -5.55
N TYR A 143 -1.32 11.96 -5.88
CA TYR A 143 -0.87 13.05 -5.03
C TYR A 143 -1.90 13.45 -3.97
N SER A 144 -3.13 13.73 -4.40
CA SER A 144 -4.23 14.12 -3.52
C SER A 144 -5.57 13.88 -4.21
N ILE A 145 -6.54 13.30 -3.49
CA ILE A 145 -7.92 13.16 -3.96
C ILE A 145 -8.91 13.42 -2.84
N THR A 146 -9.74 14.44 -3.00
CA THR A 146 -10.78 14.80 -2.02
C THR A 146 -11.98 13.84 -2.10
N VAL A 147 -12.85 13.89 -1.08
CA VAL A 147 -14.11 13.11 -1.06
C VAL A 147 -14.99 13.45 -2.26
N LYS A 148 -15.04 14.73 -2.65
CA LYS A 148 -15.82 15.20 -3.78
C LYS A 148 -15.28 14.62 -5.10
N GLU A 149 -13.97 14.70 -5.31
CA GLU A 149 -13.31 14.17 -6.50
C GLU A 149 -13.40 12.64 -6.60
N LEU A 150 -13.24 11.92 -5.48
CA LEU A 150 -13.41 10.47 -5.47
C LEU A 150 -14.84 10.05 -5.83
N LYS A 151 -15.84 10.77 -5.31
CA LYS A 151 -17.25 10.56 -5.69
C LYS A 151 -17.49 10.84 -7.18
N LEU A 152 -16.88 11.88 -7.74
CA LEU A 152 -16.95 12.16 -9.18
C LEU A 152 -16.29 11.06 -10.01
N LEU A 153 -15.14 10.55 -9.59
CA LEU A 153 -14.44 9.46 -10.25
C LEU A 153 -15.28 8.17 -10.24
N PHE A 154 -15.84 7.78 -9.10
CA PHE A 154 -16.77 6.65 -9.02
C PHE A 154 -18.03 6.90 -9.84
N GLY A 155 -18.56 8.12 -9.84
CA GLY A 155 -19.67 8.53 -10.69
C GLY A 155 -19.39 8.39 -12.18
N ALA A 156 -18.14 8.62 -12.61
CA ALA A 156 -17.70 8.43 -13.99
C ALA A 156 -17.57 6.96 -14.41
N MET A 157 -17.55 6.03 -13.45
CA MET A 157 -17.53 4.58 -13.67
C MET A 157 -18.90 3.91 -13.41
N LYS A 158 -19.85 4.64 -12.83
CA LYS A 158 -21.19 4.11 -12.54
C LYS A 158 -21.92 3.81 -13.84
N ALA A 159 -22.49 2.62 -13.96
CA ALA A 159 -23.26 2.24 -15.14
C ALA A 159 -24.46 3.17 -15.36
N VAL A 160 -24.70 3.55 -16.62
CA VAL A 160 -25.85 4.37 -17.06
C VAL A 160 -26.56 3.61 -18.18
N ASN A 161 -27.89 3.52 -18.12
CA ASN A 161 -28.71 2.80 -19.10
C ASN A 161 -28.25 1.34 -19.34
N GLY A 162 -27.80 0.66 -18.28
CA GLY A 162 -27.31 -0.72 -18.36
C GLY A 162 -25.97 -0.88 -19.07
N LYS A 163 -25.19 0.19 -19.25
CA LYS A 163 -23.86 0.15 -19.88
C LYS A 163 -22.79 0.79 -19.00
N TRP A 164 -21.58 0.27 -19.05
CA TRP A 164 -20.41 0.96 -18.52
C TRP A 164 -20.09 2.18 -19.38
N PRO A 165 -19.80 3.34 -18.76
CA PRO A 165 -19.23 4.47 -19.47
C PRO A 165 -17.94 4.10 -20.20
N ARG A 166 -17.72 4.68 -21.38
CA ARG A 166 -16.62 4.38 -22.34
C ARG A 166 -15.24 4.18 -21.71
N HIS A 167 -14.87 4.98 -20.71
CA HIS A 167 -13.51 5.00 -20.15
C HIS A 167 -13.35 4.23 -18.82
N SER A 168 -14.39 3.51 -18.37
CA SER A 168 -14.41 2.93 -17.02
C SER A 168 -13.28 1.94 -16.75
N ALA A 169 -12.93 1.10 -17.73
CA ALA A 169 -11.83 0.15 -17.61
C ALA A 169 -10.47 0.82 -17.37
N LYS A 170 -10.26 1.99 -17.98
CA LYS A 170 -9.04 2.78 -17.85
C LYS A 170 -9.05 3.59 -16.54
N LEU A 171 -10.21 4.07 -16.10
CA LEU A 171 -10.37 4.73 -14.79
C LEU A 171 -10.14 3.79 -13.59
N LEU A 172 -10.40 2.49 -13.73
CA LEU A 172 -9.99 1.50 -12.72
C LEU A 172 -8.45 1.40 -12.58
N ASN A 173 -7.69 1.66 -13.65
CA ASN A 173 -6.23 1.73 -13.55
C ASN A 173 -5.78 2.97 -12.77
N VAL A 174 -6.51 4.08 -12.85
CA VAL A 174 -6.25 5.27 -12.03
C VAL A 174 -6.37 4.92 -10.55
N LEU A 175 -7.40 4.16 -10.16
CA LEU A 175 -7.55 3.70 -8.77
C LEU A 175 -6.35 2.90 -8.28
N ARG A 176 -5.79 2.01 -9.10
CA ARG A 176 -4.59 1.22 -8.76
C ARG A 176 -3.32 2.07 -8.57
N GLN A 177 -3.27 3.28 -9.12
CA GLN A 177 -2.12 4.18 -8.93
C GLN A 177 -2.23 4.99 -7.63
N MET A 178 -3.44 5.16 -7.08
CA MET A 178 -3.64 6.04 -5.91
C MET A 178 -2.96 5.58 -4.61
N PRO A 179 -2.87 4.26 -4.30
CA PRO A 179 -2.14 3.80 -3.11
C PRO A 179 -0.63 4.02 -3.22
N GLN A 180 -0.08 4.21 -4.43
CA GLN A 180 1.35 4.35 -4.71
C GLN A 180 1.88 5.77 -4.43
N ARG A 181 1.42 6.36 -3.33
CA ARG A 181 1.77 7.71 -2.91
C ARG A 181 3.14 7.73 -2.21
N THR A 182 3.91 8.80 -2.45
CA THR A 182 5.17 9.05 -1.76
C THR A 182 5.08 10.25 -0.81
N GLY A 183 5.46 10.07 0.46
CA GLY A 183 5.54 11.15 1.46
C GLY A 183 4.28 11.32 2.32
N PRO A 184 4.31 12.26 3.28
CA PRO A 184 3.23 12.44 4.26
C PRO A 184 2.00 13.15 3.68
N ASP A 185 0.84 12.94 4.30
CA ASP A 185 -0.42 13.64 3.97
C ASP A 185 -0.40 15.14 4.36
N VAL A 186 0.46 15.51 5.31
CA VAL A 186 0.53 16.88 5.84
C VAL A 186 1.99 17.31 6.00
N PHE A 187 2.33 18.50 5.52
CA PHE A 187 3.70 19.05 5.56
C PHE A 187 3.69 20.58 5.45
N PHE A 188 4.77 21.23 5.88
CA PHE A 188 5.08 22.61 5.54
C PHE A 188 5.69 22.67 4.13
N SER A 189 5.21 23.58 3.31
CA SER A 189 5.73 23.86 1.97
C SER A 189 6.52 25.16 1.99
N PHE A 190 7.79 25.09 1.61
CA PHE A 190 8.68 26.24 1.47
C PHE A 190 8.92 26.53 -0.01
N PRO A 191 8.50 27.70 -0.52
CA PRO A 191 8.50 27.98 -1.96
C PRO A 191 9.87 28.37 -2.51
N GLY A 192 10.88 28.60 -1.66
CA GLY A 192 12.22 29.03 -2.10
C GLY A 192 12.29 30.48 -2.59
N ARG A 193 11.32 31.33 -2.23
CA ARG A 193 11.30 32.75 -2.62
C ARG A 193 11.92 33.63 -1.54
N LYS A 194 12.48 34.77 -1.92
CA LYS A 194 13.00 35.77 -0.96
C LYS A 194 11.99 36.05 0.16
N GLY A 195 12.43 36.00 1.42
CA GLY A 195 11.54 36.19 2.57
C GLY A 195 10.83 34.95 3.10
N SER A 196 10.92 33.80 2.43
CA SER A 196 10.24 32.56 2.84
C SER A 196 10.92 31.92 4.06
N ALA A 197 10.23 31.86 5.19
CA ALA A 197 10.76 31.24 6.41
C ALA A 197 9.66 30.86 7.41
N VAL A 198 10.00 30.02 8.39
CA VAL A 198 9.27 29.91 9.65
C VAL A 198 10.10 30.57 10.74
N VAL A 199 9.61 31.68 11.29
CA VAL A 199 10.30 32.48 12.31
C VAL A 199 9.87 32.01 13.69
N LEU A 200 10.85 31.72 14.53
CA LEU A 200 10.61 31.29 15.91
C LEU A 200 10.65 32.50 16.85
N PRO A 201 9.80 32.53 17.88
CA PRO A 201 9.86 33.55 18.91
C PRO A 201 11.17 33.44 19.72
N PRO A 202 11.64 34.53 20.36
CA PRO A 202 12.89 34.52 21.10
C PRO A 202 12.91 33.49 22.24
N LEU A 203 14.00 32.72 22.33
CA LEU A 203 14.23 31.77 23.41
C LEU A 203 15.11 32.39 24.49
N ALA A 204 14.60 32.41 25.73
CA ALA A 204 15.27 32.97 26.90
C ALA A 204 16.54 32.20 27.30
N LYS A 205 16.55 30.90 27.00
CA LYS A 205 17.66 29.99 27.28
C LYS A 205 17.75 28.91 26.20
N TRP A 206 18.92 28.29 26.07
CA TRP A 206 19.15 27.17 25.15
C TRP A 206 19.56 25.92 25.93
N PRO A 207 19.06 24.71 25.58
CA PRO A 207 19.38 23.47 26.31
C PRO A 207 20.79 22.93 26.00
N TYR A 208 21.84 23.69 26.28
CA TYR A 208 23.21 23.23 25.98
C TYR A 208 23.77 22.25 27.04
N GLU A 209 23.25 22.23 28.27
CA GLU A 209 23.83 21.45 29.39
C GLU A 209 23.62 19.93 29.30
N ASN A 210 22.50 19.49 28.71
CA ASN A 210 22.20 18.07 28.50
C ASN A 210 22.45 17.63 27.04
N GLY A 211 22.99 18.55 26.23
CA GLY A 211 22.89 18.45 24.78
C GLY A 211 21.45 18.65 24.28
N PHE A 212 21.30 18.64 22.96
CA PHE A 212 20.00 18.81 22.32
C PHE A 212 19.94 18.07 20.99
N THR A 213 18.72 17.79 20.53
CA THR A 213 18.50 17.13 19.25
C THR A 213 17.50 17.91 18.42
N PHE A 214 17.91 18.37 17.23
CA PHE A 214 16.99 18.84 16.21
C PHE A 214 16.61 17.68 15.29
N THR A 215 15.32 17.48 15.02
CA THR A 215 14.89 16.46 14.08
C THR A 215 13.64 16.84 13.31
N THR A 216 13.64 16.49 12.02
CA THR A 216 12.49 16.61 11.13
C THR A 216 12.66 15.68 9.94
N TRP A 217 11.56 15.38 9.25
CA TRP A 217 11.62 14.86 7.90
C TRP A 217 11.62 16.03 6.92
N PHE A 218 12.50 16.00 5.93
CA PHE A 218 12.56 17.03 4.90
C PHE A 218 12.72 16.43 3.50
N ARG A 219 12.33 17.21 2.50
CA ARG A 219 12.53 16.92 1.07
C ARG A 219 12.95 18.22 0.39
N LEU A 220 14.13 18.22 -0.22
CA LEU A 220 14.62 19.37 -1.00
C LEU A 220 13.99 19.38 -2.38
N ASP A 221 13.45 20.51 -2.81
CA ASP A 221 12.87 20.68 -4.16
C ASP A 221 13.46 21.92 -4.85
N PRO A 222 14.77 21.96 -5.16
CA PRO A 222 15.40 23.10 -5.82
C PRO A 222 14.66 23.46 -7.11
N ILE A 223 14.61 24.77 -7.42
CA ILE A 223 13.85 25.32 -8.56
C ILE A 223 14.50 24.92 -9.88
N ASN A 224 15.83 25.05 -9.97
CA ASN A 224 16.63 24.59 -11.09
C ASN A 224 17.86 23.83 -10.56
N SER A 225 18.46 22.99 -11.41
CA SER A 225 19.67 22.23 -11.06
C SER A 225 20.96 23.06 -11.15
N VAL A 226 20.94 24.16 -11.91
CA VAL A 226 22.12 24.97 -12.22
C VAL A 226 22.58 25.82 -11.01
N ASN A 227 21.66 26.28 -10.17
CA ASN A 227 22.00 27.15 -9.04
C ASN A 227 22.40 26.40 -7.76
N ILE A 228 22.32 25.06 -7.75
CA ILE A 228 22.57 24.24 -6.55
C ILE A 228 23.96 24.48 -5.93
N GLU A 229 24.97 24.80 -6.74
CA GLU A 229 26.33 25.09 -6.25
C GLU A 229 26.48 26.50 -5.68
N ARG A 230 25.68 27.46 -6.15
CA ARG A 230 25.72 28.86 -5.73
C ARG A 230 24.88 29.09 -4.47
N GLU A 231 23.70 28.48 -4.42
CA GLU A 231 22.75 28.63 -3.32
C GLU A 231 23.24 27.92 -2.05
N LYS A 232 22.87 28.48 -0.90
CA LYS A 232 23.18 27.94 0.43
C LYS A 232 21.90 27.86 1.27
N PRO A 233 20.91 27.03 0.88
CA PRO A 233 19.62 27.00 1.56
C PRO A 233 19.79 26.52 3.01
N TYR A 234 19.21 27.26 3.96
CA TYR A 234 19.30 26.94 5.38
C TYR A 234 18.17 26.02 5.81
N LEU A 235 18.50 24.88 6.43
CA LEU A 235 17.51 24.04 7.10
C LEU A 235 17.03 24.74 8.39
N TYR A 236 17.97 25.21 9.19
CA TYR A 236 17.69 26.02 10.38
C TYR A 236 18.82 27.01 10.69
N CYS A 237 18.46 28.08 11.38
CA CYS A 237 19.36 29.07 11.94
C CYS A 237 18.88 29.43 13.34
N PHE A 238 19.62 29.08 14.39
CA PHE A 238 19.29 29.37 15.78
C PHE A 238 20.41 30.20 16.38
N LYS A 239 20.25 31.53 16.39
CA LYS A 239 21.29 32.45 16.83
C LYS A 239 20.76 33.52 17.78
N THR A 240 21.69 34.12 18.51
CA THR A 240 21.52 35.40 19.17
C THR A 240 21.83 36.55 18.23
N SER A 241 21.41 37.77 18.58
CA SER A 241 21.76 39.01 17.87
C SER A 241 23.27 39.25 17.73
N LYS A 242 24.10 38.68 18.61
CA LYS A 242 25.57 38.72 18.53
C LYS A 242 26.17 37.69 17.57
N GLY A 243 25.35 36.83 16.94
CA GLY A 243 25.78 35.81 15.98
C GLY A 243 26.30 34.52 16.61
N VAL A 244 26.09 34.33 17.91
CA VAL A 244 26.41 33.10 18.66
C VAL A 244 25.26 32.11 18.50
N GLY A 245 25.55 30.82 18.28
CA GLY A 245 24.50 29.81 18.11
C GLY A 245 24.83 28.73 17.08
N TYR A 246 23.79 28.19 16.42
CA TYR A 246 23.88 27.01 15.57
C TYR A 246 23.19 27.23 14.23
N THR A 247 23.73 26.68 13.15
CA THR A 247 23.07 26.66 11.84
C THR A 247 23.30 25.36 11.11
N ALA A 248 22.36 24.96 10.28
CA ALA A 248 22.52 23.90 9.30
C ALA A 248 22.08 24.42 7.92
N HIS A 249 22.96 24.33 6.94
CA HIS A 249 22.71 24.77 5.56
C HIS A 249 23.29 23.78 4.56
N PHE A 250 22.77 23.77 3.35
CA PHE A 250 23.32 22.94 2.29
C PHE A 250 24.38 23.69 1.50
N VAL A 251 25.38 22.97 1.04
CA VAL A 251 26.35 23.40 0.03
C VAL A 251 26.43 22.28 -0.99
N GLY A 252 25.93 22.52 -2.20
CA GLY A 252 25.61 21.44 -3.13
C GLY A 252 24.60 20.47 -2.50
N ASN A 253 24.90 19.17 -2.54
CA ASN A 253 24.05 18.12 -1.97
C ASN A 253 24.40 17.73 -0.52
N CYS A 254 25.35 18.42 0.13
CA CYS A 254 25.84 18.07 1.46
C CYS A 254 25.35 19.06 2.52
N LEU A 255 25.03 18.55 3.70
CA LEU A 255 24.64 19.39 4.84
C LEU A 255 25.88 19.85 5.61
N VAL A 256 25.98 21.15 5.88
CA VAL A 256 27.04 21.77 6.68
C VAL A 256 26.45 22.28 7.98
N LEU A 257 26.94 21.73 9.09
CA LEU A 257 26.62 22.16 10.45
C LEU A 257 27.63 23.21 10.88
N THR A 258 27.18 24.31 11.49
CA THR A 258 28.05 25.34 12.04
C THR A 258 27.63 25.66 13.47
N SER A 259 28.58 25.60 14.40
CA SER A 259 28.45 26.06 15.77
C SER A 259 29.30 27.33 15.92
N MET A 260 28.71 28.44 16.35
CA MET A 260 29.38 29.74 16.49
C MET A 260 29.50 30.10 17.96
N LYS A 261 30.74 30.20 18.47
CA LYS A 261 31.00 30.67 19.85
C LYS A 261 31.09 32.20 19.92
N ILE A 262 31.69 32.80 18.90
CA ILE A 262 31.84 34.26 18.74
C ILE A 262 31.64 34.57 17.25
N LYS A 263 31.11 35.75 16.91
CA LYS A 263 30.90 36.15 15.51
C LYS A 263 32.20 35.98 14.70
N GLY A 264 32.12 35.25 13.58
CA GLY A 264 33.25 34.96 12.70
C GLY A 264 34.21 33.84 13.16
N LYS A 265 34.11 33.35 14.40
CA LYS A 265 34.90 32.22 14.92
C LYS A 265 33.98 31.08 15.35
N GLY A 266 33.83 30.09 14.47
CA GLY A 266 32.98 28.92 14.70
C GLY A 266 33.65 27.61 14.28
N PHE A 267 32.99 26.51 14.63
CA PHE A 267 33.31 25.17 14.18
C PHE A 267 32.34 24.77 13.08
N GLN A 268 32.86 24.27 11.95
CA GLN A 268 32.05 23.78 10.84
C GLN A 268 32.30 22.29 10.63
N HIS A 269 31.23 21.56 10.37
CA HIS A 269 31.29 20.13 10.08
C HIS A 269 30.44 19.83 8.86
N CYS A 270 31.07 19.27 7.83
CA CYS A 270 30.37 18.75 6.65
C CYS A 270 29.89 17.32 6.96
N VAL A 271 28.58 17.10 6.89
CA VAL A 271 27.98 15.78 7.06
C VAL A 271 28.38 14.92 5.87
N LYS A 272 28.99 13.77 6.14
CA LYS A 272 29.43 12.79 5.14
C LYS A 272 28.25 12.00 4.55
N TYR A 273 27.27 12.71 3.99
CA TYR A 273 26.09 12.14 3.36
C TYR A 273 25.61 13.05 2.24
N GLU A 274 25.32 12.47 1.08
CA GLU A 274 24.81 13.19 -0.09
C GLU A 274 23.28 13.08 -0.15
N PHE A 275 22.61 14.23 -0.06
CA PHE A 275 21.15 14.32 -0.14
C PHE A 275 20.71 14.49 -1.60
N GLN A 276 19.89 13.57 -2.08
CA GLN A 276 19.32 13.68 -3.41
C GLN A 276 18.08 14.57 -3.38
N PRO A 277 17.94 15.53 -4.30
CA PRO A 277 16.71 16.30 -4.47
C PRO A 277 15.48 15.40 -4.64
N ARG A 278 14.32 15.92 -4.25
CA ARG A 278 12.99 15.33 -4.43
C ARG A 278 12.75 14.01 -3.70
N LYS A 279 13.64 13.64 -2.77
CA LYS A 279 13.51 12.48 -1.88
C LYS A 279 13.33 12.91 -0.42
N TRP A 280 12.52 12.17 0.33
CA TRP A 280 12.31 12.39 1.75
C TRP A 280 13.44 11.77 2.57
N TYR A 281 13.96 12.53 3.53
CA TYR A 281 14.97 12.11 4.49
C TYR A 281 14.55 12.49 5.90
N MET A 282 14.71 11.57 6.85
CA MET A 282 14.69 11.93 8.26
C MET A 282 16.08 12.39 8.67
N LEU A 283 16.18 13.60 9.22
CA LEU A 283 17.40 14.11 9.81
C LEU A 283 17.26 14.17 11.32
N ALA A 284 18.29 13.74 12.04
CA ALA A 284 18.48 14.09 13.44
C ALA A 284 19.91 14.61 13.65
N VAL A 285 20.02 15.85 14.11
CA VAL A 285 21.29 16.47 14.49
C VAL A 285 21.36 16.50 16.01
N VAL A 286 22.24 15.69 16.57
CA VAL A 286 22.41 15.47 18.01
C VAL A 286 23.68 16.18 18.47
N TYR A 287 23.52 17.17 19.32
CA TYR A 287 24.62 17.85 19.99
C TYR A 287 24.76 17.24 21.38
N ILE A 288 25.89 16.59 21.65
CA ILE A 288 26.19 15.92 22.92
C ILE A 288 27.12 16.82 23.71
N TYR A 289 26.68 17.21 24.91
CA TYR A 289 27.53 17.91 25.86
C TYR A 289 28.26 16.91 26.76
N ASN A 290 29.57 17.05 26.84
CA ASN A 290 30.40 16.32 27.79
C ASN A 290 31.15 17.30 28.69
N ARG A 291 31.03 17.12 30.02
CA ARG A 291 31.69 18.00 31.01
C ARG A 291 33.20 17.77 31.10
N TRP A 292 33.61 16.50 31.04
CA TRP A 292 34.99 16.07 31.30
C TRP A 292 35.77 15.72 30.02
N THR A 293 35.08 15.51 28.91
CA THR A 293 35.65 15.18 27.61
C THR A 293 35.16 16.17 26.55
N LYS A 294 35.62 16.02 25.31
CA LYS A 294 35.14 16.86 24.20
C LYS A 294 33.65 16.61 23.97
N SER A 295 32.93 17.68 23.66
CA SER A 295 31.54 17.58 23.21
C SER A 295 31.50 16.95 21.81
N GLU A 296 30.37 16.41 21.40
CA GLU A 296 30.24 15.72 20.10
C GLU A 296 29.05 16.26 19.31
N ILE A 297 29.12 16.12 17.99
CA ILE A 297 27.98 16.32 17.09
C ILE A 297 27.81 15.02 16.30
N LYS A 298 26.62 14.42 16.40
CA LYS A 298 26.21 13.26 15.60
C LYS A 298 25.09 13.67 14.66
N CYS A 299 25.22 13.26 13.40
CA CYS A 299 24.20 13.45 12.39
C CYS A 299 23.70 12.08 11.94
N LEU A 300 22.42 11.82 12.16
CA LEU A 300 21.75 10.61 11.74
C LEU A 300 20.82 10.92 10.58
N VAL A 301 20.89 10.09 9.53
CA VAL A 301 20.03 10.16 8.35
C VAL A 301 19.26 8.85 8.24
N ASN A 302 17.93 8.92 8.14
CA ASN A 302 17.04 7.76 8.05
C ASN A 302 17.25 6.75 9.19
N GLY A 303 17.46 7.25 10.42
CA GLY A 303 17.67 6.43 11.61
C GLY A 303 19.08 5.81 11.74
N GLN A 304 19.99 6.08 10.81
CA GLN A 304 21.35 5.55 10.81
C GLN A 304 22.39 6.66 11.01
N LEU A 305 23.49 6.36 11.70
CA LEU A 305 24.59 7.31 11.89
C LEU A 305 25.31 7.58 10.56
N ALA A 306 25.19 8.81 10.06
CA ALA A 306 25.82 9.23 8.82
C ALA A 306 27.16 9.95 9.07
N SER A 307 27.26 10.72 10.15
CA SER A 307 28.47 11.45 10.48
C SER A 307 28.58 11.73 11.97
N SER A 308 29.81 11.76 12.49
CA SER A 308 30.12 12.11 13.88
C SER A 308 31.40 12.93 13.92
N THR A 309 31.47 13.91 14.81
CA THR A 309 32.67 14.73 15.02
C THR A 309 32.76 15.24 16.45
N GLU A 310 33.98 15.53 16.90
CA GLU A 310 34.24 16.11 18.22
C GLU A 310 34.37 17.63 18.12
N MET A 311 33.83 18.33 19.12
CA MET A 311 33.95 19.77 19.29
C MET A 311 34.64 20.02 20.63
N ALA A 312 35.83 20.64 20.58
CA ALA A 312 36.66 20.90 21.77
C ALA A 312 36.03 21.89 22.77
N TRP A 313 34.95 22.56 22.38
CA TRP A 313 34.20 23.52 23.18
C TRP A 313 32.71 23.41 22.82
N PHE A 314 31.85 23.99 23.64
CA PHE A 314 30.41 24.10 23.37
C PHE A 314 30.00 25.56 23.24
N VAL A 315 28.85 25.82 22.62
CA VAL A 315 28.27 27.16 22.56
C VAL A 315 27.58 27.42 23.91
N SER A 316 28.07 28.41 24.64
CA SER A 316 27.52 28.85 25.92
C SER A 316 27.31 30.35 25.87
N THR A 317 26.10 30.78 26.19
CA THR A 317 25.74 32.19 26.30
C THR A 317 24.49 32.35 27.15
N ASN A 318 24.39 33.48 27.85
CA ASN A 318 23.19 33.92 28.57
C ASN A 318 22.33 34.87 27.72
N ASP A 319 22.77 35.19 26.49
CA ASP A 319 22.01 36.02 25.57
C ASP A 319 20.78 35.28 25.03
N VAL A 320 19.71 36.03 24.79
CA VAL A 320 18.48 35.51 24.18
C VAL A 320 18.73 35.08 22.73
N PHE A 321 18.20 33.93 22.35
CA PHE A 321 18.19 33.43 20.97
C PHE A 321 17.02 34.06 20.21
N ASP A 322 17.22 35.28 19.72
CA ASP A 322 16.23 36.15 19.06
C ASP A 322 16.33 36.14 17.52
N LYS A 323 17.29 35.40 16.96
CA LYS A 323 17.49 35.21 15.52
C LYS A 323 17.31 33.73 15.16
N CYS A 324 16.09 33.22 15.38
CA CYS A 324 15.73 31.82 15.17
C CYS A 324 14.78 31.65 13.98
N TYR A 325 15.22 30.90 12.97
CA TYR A 325 14.54 30.70 11.70
C TYR A 325 14.66 29.24 11.28
N ILE A 326 13.60 28.70 10.69
CA ILE A 326 13.61 27.43 9.97
C ILE A 326 13.40 27.75 8.50
N GLY A 327 14.20 27.12 7.65
CA GLY A 327 14.15 27.36 6.21
C GLY A 327 14.83 28.65 5.74
N ALA A 328 15.51 29.42 6.59
CA ALA A 328 16.18 30.66 6.19
C ALA A 328 17.19 31.17 7.22
N THR A 329 17.84 32.29 6.89
CA THR A 329 18.58 33.15 7.83
C THR A 329 17.82 34.46 8.09
N PRO A 330 18.20 35.24 9.13
CA PRO A 330 17.52 36.50 9.44
C PRO A 330 17.54 37.56 8.33
N GLU A 331 18.51 37.48 7.41
CA GLU A 331 18.60 38.37 6.25
C GLU A 331 17.52 38.07 5.19
N LEU A 332 16.98 36.85 5.20
CA LEU A 332 15.90 36.41 4.30
C LEU A 332 16.24 36.53 2.79
N ASP A 333 17.52 36.41 2.46
CA ASP A 333 18.04 36.45 1.09
C ASP A 333 17.61 35.22 0.28
N GLU A 334 17.35 35.41 -1.02
CA GLU A 334 16.90 34.35 -1.94
C GLU A 334 17.89 33.18 -2.04
N GLU A 335 19.18 33.44 -2.02
CA GLU A 335 20.21 32.39 -2.09
C GLU A 335 20.30 31.55 -0.81
N ARG A 336 19.60 31.91 0.27
CA ARG A 336 19.71 31.29 1.60
C ARG A 336 18.39 30.69 2.11
N VAL A 337 17.30 30.85 1.36
CA VAL A 337 16.01 30.27 1.72
C VAL A 337 15.91 28.82 1.26
N PHE A 338 15.24 28.00 2.06
CA PHE A 338 14.97 26.62 1.77
C PHE A 338 13.86 26.51 0.73
N CYS A 339 14.04 25.63 -0.24
CA CYS A 339 13.03 25.28 -1.23
C CYS A 339 12.71 23.78 -1.08
N GLY A 340 11.49 23.45 -0.69
CA GLY A 340 11.13 22.07 -0.39
C GLY A 340 10.02 21.91 0.62
N GLN A 341 9.99 20.74 1.27
CA GLN A 341 8.95 20.34 2.21
C GLN A 341 9.57 19.88 3.52
N MET A 342 8.88 20.15 4.65
CA MET A 342 9.23 19.61 5.96
C MET A 342 7.99 19.04 6.65
N SER A 343 8.13 17.93 7.36
CA SER A 343 7.05 17.40 8.22
C SER A 343 7.03 18.14 9.57
N ALA A 344 6.49 17.52 10.62
CA ALA A 344 6.62 18.02 11.98
C ALA A 344 8.10 18.25 12.35
N ILE A 345 8.35 19.38 13.01
CA ILE A 345 9.70 19.85 13.37
C ILE A 345 9.83 19.80 14.88
N TYR A 346 10.84 19.08 15.36
CA TYR A 346 11.08 18.86 16.78
C TYR A 346 12.45 19.40 17.20
N LEU A 347 12.50 19.99 18.39
CA LEU A 347 13.72 20.21 19.15
C LEU A 347 13.56 19.55 20.52
N PHE A 348 14.51 18.69 20.88
CA PHE A 348 14.58 18.04 22.19
C PHE A 348 15.68 18.65 23.04
N SER A 349 15.46 18.81 24.34
CA SER A 349 16.41 19.31 25.34
C SER A 349 17.40 18.24 25.82
N GLU A 350 17.56 17.17 25.04
CA GLU A 350 18.45 16.06 25.34
C GLU A 350 19.16 15.60 24.06
N ALA A 351 20.36 15.05 24.23
CA ALA A 351 21.05 14.31 23.19
C ALA A 351 20.42 12.91 23.03
N LEU A 352 19.55 12.75 22.04
CA LEU A 352 18.84 11.50 21.80
C LEU A 352 19.80 10.39 21.34
N THR A 353 19.53 9.18 21.80
CA THR A 353 20.29 7.99 21.43
C THR A 353 19.96 7.55 20.00
N THR A 354 20.90 6.86 19.35
CA THR A 354 20.67 6.21 18.04
C THR A 354 19.46 5.29 18.06
N HIS A 355 19.20 4.61 19.19
CA HIS A 355 18.07 3.71 19.35
C HIS A 355 16.73 4.46 19.30
N GLN A 356 16.60 5.58 20.02
CA GLN A 356 15.42 6.45 19.97
C GLN A 356 15.19 6.98 18.56
N ILE A 357 16.23 7.48 17.90
CA ILE A 357 16.13 8.06 16.55
C ILE A 357 15.76 6.99 15.52
N CYS A 358 16.32 5.78 15.63
CA CYS A 358 15.94 4.66 14.78
C CYS A 358 14.47 4.28 14.96
N ALA A 359 13.98 4.24 16.20
CA ALA A 359 12.57 3.99 16.49
C ALA A 359 11.66 5.09 15.92
N MET A 360 12.06 6.37 16.06
CA MET A 360 11.33 7.51 15.49
C MET A 360 11.28 7.45 13.96
N HIS A 361 12.37 7.04 13.30
CA HIS A 361 12.40 6.85 11.85
C HIS A 361 11.38 5.82 11.37
N ARG A 362 11.18 4.73 12.12
CA ARG A 362 10.20 3.70 11.77
C ARG A 362 8.74 4.18 11.83
N LEU A 363 8.46 5.30 12.50
CA LEU A 363 7.13 5.94 12.48
C LEU A 363 6.83 6.65 11.16
N GLY A 364 7.85 6.91 10.34
CA GLY A 364 7.73 7.52 9.03
C GLY A 364 7.46 9.04 9.03
N PRO A 365 7.45 9.67 7.85
CA PRO A 365 7.30 11.12 7.71
C PRO A 365 5.92 11.64 8.11
N GLY A 366 4.91 10.78 8.23
CA GLY A 366 3.55 11.14 8.63
C GLY A 366 3.36 11.30 10.14
N TYR A 367 4.35 10.91 10.96
CA TYR A 367 4.25 11.01 12.41
C TYR A 367 4.31 12.47 12.89
N LYS A 368 3.34 12.84 13.71
CA LYS A 368 3.10 14.23 14.11
C LYS A 368 2.61 14.39 15.56
N SER A 369 2.85 13.37 16.38
CA SER A 369 2.37 13.28 17.77
C SER A 369 3.48 13.56 18.78
N GLN A 370 3.16 13.54 20.07
CA GLN A 370 4.03 14.05 21.15
C GLN A 370 4.82 12.95 21.86
N PHE A 371 4.74 11.70 21.42
CA PHE A 371 5.35 10.54 22.08
C PHE A 371 4.80 10.28 23.49
N ARG A 372 3.51 10.58 23.73
CA ARG A 372 2.89 10.41 25.07
C ARG A 372 2.26 9.04 25.28
N PHE A 373 1.65 8.48 24.24
CA PHE A 373 0.84 7.28 24.36
C PHE A 373 1.10 6.31 23.21
N ASP A 374 1.12 5.00 23.51
CA ASP A 374 1.34 3.95 22.51
C ASP A 374 0.34 3.99 21.33
N ASN A 375 -0.89 4.48 21.59
CA ASN A 375 -1.94 4.61 20.58
C ASN A 375 -1.69 5.76 19.58
N GLU A 376 -0.67 6.60 19.80
CA GLU A 376 -0.22 7.60 18.82
C GLU A 376 0.46 6.93 17.62
N CYS A 377 0.83 5.64 17.73
CA CYS A 377 1.38 4.86 16.65
C CYS A 377 0.27 4.09 15.89
N ASN A 378 -0.03 4.52 14.66
CA ASN A 378 -0.93 3.78 13.75
C ASN A 378 -0.22 2.62 13.01
N ILE A 379 1.07 2.38 13.27
CA ILE A 379 1.88 1.36 12.61
C ILE A 379 2.15 0.24 13.63
N ASN A 380 1.72 -0.99 13.32
CA ASN A 380 2.30 -2.15 13.99
C ASN A 380 3.71 -2.33 13.41
N LEU A 381 4.72 -1.94 14.19
CA LEU A 381 6.08 -2.36 13.92
C LEU A 381 6.07 -3.90 13.83
N PRO A 382 6.82 -4.54 12.91
CA PRO A 382 6.79 -5.99 12.77
C PRO A 382 7.24 -6.70 14.06
N ASP A 383 6.36 -7.49 14.66
CA ASP A 383 6.66 -8.42 15.77
C ASP A 383 7.27 -9.71 15.18
N ASN A 384 8.38 -9.59 14.44
CA ASN A 384 9.13 -10.78 14.07
C ASN A 384 9.90 -11.23 15.31
N HIS A 385 9.64 -12.46 15.75
CA HIS A 385 10.21 -13.15 16.93
C HIS A 385 9.48 -12.98 18.28
N LYS A 386 8.24 -13.49 18.38
CA LYS A 386 7.64 -13.83 19.69
C LYS A 386 7.75 -15.31 20.11
N ARG A 387 8.52 -16.15 19.40
CA ARG A 387 8.65 -17.60 19.73
C ARG A 387 10.04 -18.23 19.57
N VAL A 388 11.10 -17.45 19.32
CA VAL A 388 12.48 -17.99 19.26
C VAL A 388 13.26 -17.68 20.55
N SER A 389 12.60 -17.27 21.64
CA SER A 389 13.27 -16.96 22.90
C SER A 389 13.53 -18.17 23.81
N ASP A 390 13.23 -19.40 23.39
CA ASP A 390 13.44 -20.60 24.24
C ASP A 390 14.66 -21.44 23.85
N ILE A 391 15.40 -21.12 22.78
CA ILE A 391 16.58 -21.89 22.37
C ILE A 391 17.66 -20.92 21.83
N GLU A 392 18.85 -20.96 22.43
CA GLU A 392 20.10 -20.23 22.10
C GLU A 392 20.44 -18.98 22.92
N GLN A 393 20.91 -19.21 24.16
CA GLN A 393 21.97 -18.39 24.75
C GLN A 393 23.32 -19.00 24.34
N LEU A 394 24.19 -18.22 23.68
CA LEU A 394 25.67 -18.20 23.79
C LEU A 394 26.30 -17.43 22.60
N ALA A 395 26.67 -16.14 22.77
CA ALA A 395 27.91 -15.50 22.27
C ALA A 395 27.89 -13.94 22.28
N ALA A 396 28.87 -13.34 22.99
CA ALA A 396 29.57 -12.04 22.86
C ALA A 396 28.82 -10.67 22.75
N PRO A 397 29.40 -9.57 23.30
CA PRO A 397 28.71 -8.29 23.47
C PRO A 397 28.88 -7.36 22.26
N SER A 398 27.87 -7.32 21.41
CA SER A 398 27.59 -6.16 20.54
C SER A 398 26.17 -5.71 20.83
N MET A 399 25.97 -4.41 21.11
CA MET A 399 24.66 -3.90 21.52
C MET A 399 23.63 -4.16 20.40
N PRO A 400 22.54 -4.92 20.66
CA PRO A 400 21.57 -5.23 19.63
C PRO A 400 20.71 -3.99 19.31
N LEU A 401 20.55 -3.72 18.01
CA LEU A 401 19.49 -2.85 17.46
C LEU A 401 18.11 -3.33 17.97
N PRO A 402 17.05 -2.49 17.97
CA PRO A 402 15.70 -2.95 18.31
C PRO A 402 15.24 -3.98 17.29
N GLN A 403 15.36 -5.26 17.65
CA GLN A 403 15.02 -6.41 16.82
C GLN A 403 13.51 -6.69 16.84
N THR A 404 12.78 -6.22 17.87
CA THR A 404 11.33 -6.42 17.99
C THR A 404 10.53 -5.11 17.97
N ALA A 405 9.25 -5.20 17.62
CA ALA A 405 8.31 -4.08 17.69
C ALA A 405 7.98 -3.64 19.12
N SER A 406 8.02 -4.58 20.05
CA SER A 406 7.90 -4.36 21.49
C SER A 406 8.98 -3.40 22.02
N ASP A 407 10.25 -3.61 21.62
CA ASP A 407 11.39 -2.80 22.09
C ASP A 407 11.38 -1.38 21.54
N ALA A 408 10.84 -1.20 20.32
CA ALA A 408 10.72 0.12 19.73
C ALA A 408 9.58 0.94 20.37
N ARG A 409 8.47 0.31 20.80
CA ARG A 409 7.39 1.01 21.52
C ARG A 409 7.85 1.49 22.90
N SER A 410 8.53 0.63 23.66
CA SER A 410 9.02 1.00 24.99
C SER A 410 9.97 2.20 24.95
N VAL A 411 10.83 2.28 23.93
CA VAL A 411 11.77 3.42 23.78
C VAL A 411 11.09 4.70 23.28
N LEU A 412 9.98 4.59 22.56
CA LEU A 412 9.24 5.77 22.08
C LEU A 412 8.34 6.38 23.15
N TYR A 413 7.70 5.54 23.98
CA TYR A 413 6.60 5.94 24.84
C TYR A 413 6.87 5.75 26.35
N ASP A 414 8.15 5.69 26.77
CA ASP A 414 8.55 5.72 28.20
C ASP A 414 8.39 7.10 28.87
N GLY A 415 7.88 8.09 28.12
CA GLY A 415 7.67 9.45 28.57
C GLY A 415 8.89 10.37 28.42
N LYS A 416 10.11 9.85 28.24
CA LYS A 416 11.33 10.67 28.18
C LYS A 416 11.34 11.57 26.96
N LEU A 417 11.02 11.02 25.78
CA LEU A 417 10.93 11.80 24.55
C LEU A 417 9.91 12.94 24.69
N SER A 418 8.69 12.63 25.16
CA SER A 418 7.64 13.62 25.42
C SER A 418 8.12 14.73 26.36
N SER A 419 8.72 14.38 27.50
CA SER A 419 9.20 15.37 28.48
C SER A 419 10.37 16.23 27.97
N ALA A 420 11.16 15.73 27.04
CA ALA A 420 12.32 16.42 26.48
C ALA A 420 11.95 17.40 25.34
N ILE A 421 10.71 17.44 24.86
CA ILE A 421 10.34 18.36 23.76
C ILE A 421 10.43 19.82 24.24
N VAL A 422 11.36 20.58 23.64
CA VAL A 422 11.48 22.04 23.77
C VAL A 422 10.44 22.74 22.92
N PHE A 423 10.40 22.38 21.64
CA PHE A 423 9.32 22.76 20.76
C PHE A 423 8.96 21.67 19.77
N MET A 424 7.69 21.66 19.41
CA MET A 424 7.15 20.91 18.28
C MET A 424 6.28 21.85 17.46
N TYR A 425 6.57 21.97 16.17
CA TYR A 425 5.73 22.66 15.20
C TYR A 425 5.17 21.64 14.23
N ASN A 426 3.84 21.58 14.16
CA ASN A 426 3.11 20.59 13.39
C ASN A 426 2.27 21.31 12.31
N PRO A 427 2.34 20.90 11.03
CA PRO A 427 1.58 21.59 10.00
C PRO A 427 0.06 21.49 10.18
N VAL A 428 -0.48 20.51 10.93
CA VAL A 428 -1.91 20.52 11.29
C VAL A 428 -2.28 21.49 12.41
N ALA A 429 -1.30 22.00 13.15
CA ALA A 429 -1.48 22.94 14.26
C ALA A 429 -1.12 24.35 13.79
N THR A 430 -1.85 24.87 12.81
CA THR A 430 -1.66 26.21 12.25
C THR A 430 -2.94 27.02 12.29
N ASP A 431 -2.80 28.32 12.47
CA ASP A 431 -3.87 29.31 12.35
C ASP A 431 -3.38 30.42 11.42
N THR A 432 -3.86 30.40 10.17
CA THR A 432 -3.36 31.25 9.08
C THR A 432 -1.83 31.17 8.92
N GLN A 433 -1.10 32.22 9.30
CA GLN A 433 0.37 32.27 9.28
C GLN A 433 1.01 31.81 10.59
N LEU A 434 0.25 31.66 11.67
CA LEU A 434 0.78 31.21 12.95
C LEU A 434 0.93 29.68 12.96
N CYS A 435 2.08 29.21 13.41
CA CYS A 435 2.32 27.82 13.72
C CYS A 435 2.30 27.62 15.23
N LEU A 436 1.28 26.91 15.69
CA LEU A 436 1.03 26.68 17.09
C LEU A 436 2.02 25.66 17.64
N GLN A 437 2.82 26.15 18.58
CA GLN A 437 3.65 25.30 19.43
C GLN A 437 2.80 24.19 20.06
N SER A 438 3.26 22.95 19.88
CA SER A 438 2.56 21.73 20.27
C SER A 438 3.36 20.82 21.20
N ALA A 439 4.20 21.36 22.10
CA ALA A 439 4.83 20.54 23.14
C ALA A 439 3.82 20.14 24.23
N PRO A 440 4.04 18.99 24.86
CA PRO A 440 3.36 18.57 26.08
C PRO A 440 3.18 19.69 27.13
N ARG A 441 1.93 19.91 27.56
CA ARG A 441 1.64 20.76 28.74
C ARG A 441 2.40 20.21 29.96
N GLY A 442 3.09 21.09 30.68
CA GLY A 442 3.93 20.75 31.84
C GLY A 442 5.43 20.75 31.53
N ASN A 443 5.83 20.70 30.25
CA ASN A 443 7.24 20.87 29.88
C ASN A 443 7.72 22.28 30.21
N MET A 444 9.01 22.39 30.52
CA MET A 444 9.66 23.66 30.80
C MET A 444 9.63 24.57 29.56
N SER A 445 9.14 25.80 29.71
CA SER A 445 9.18 26.77 28.62
C SER A 445 10.61 27.31 28.45
N TYR A 446 11.03 27.38 27.18
CA TYR A 446 12.29 28.02 26.78
C TYR A 446 12.06 29.41 26.16
N PHE A 447 10.81 29.79 25.89
CA PHE A 447 10.47 31.05 25.22
C PHE A 447 10.31 32.20 26.22
N VAL A 448 10.69 33.41 25.78
CA VAL A 448 10.51 34.65 26.57
C VAL A 448 9.03 35.00 26.73
N HIS A 449 8.26 34.78 25.67
CA HIS A 449 6.83 35.11 25.57
C HIS A 449 6.07 34.02 24.82
N THR A 450 5.01 34.39 24.09
CA THR A 450 4.21 33.49 23.24
C THR A 450 5.10 32.57 22.41
N PRO A 451 4.91 31.24 22.47
CA PRO A 451 5.85 30.29 21.90
C PRO A 451 5.49 29.89 20.45
N HIS A 452 4.50 30.54 19.83
CA HIS A 452 4.03 30.23 18.48
C HIS A 452 4.97 30.84 17.43
N ALA A 453 5.29 30.06 16.39
CA ALA A 453 6.11 30.50 15.27
C ALA A 453 5.26 31.19 14.20
N LEU A 454 5.90 31.93 13.30
CA LEU A 454 5.26 32.67 12.21
C LEU A 454 5.78 32.21 10.85
N MET A 455 4.89 31.78 9.97
CA MET A 455 5.18 31.45 8.57
C MET A 455 5.17 32.74 7.74
N LEU A 456 6.25 33.00 7.01
CA LEU A 456 6.45 34.18 6.17
C LEU A 456 6.47 33.82 4.68
N GLN A 457 6.05 34.77 3.83
CA GLN A 457 6.15 34.76 2.37
C GLN A 457 5.80 33.39 1.75
N ASP A 458 4.51 33.10 1.65
CA ASP A 458 3.94 31.90 1.02
C ASP A 458 4.36 30.54 1.62
N VAL A 459 5.14 30.52 2.72
CA VAL A 459 5.27 29.31 3.53
C VAL A 459 3.91 28.95 4.09
N LYS A 460 3.43 27.75 3.77
CA LYS A 460 2.10 27.27 4.14
C LYS A 460 2.12 25.84 4.64
N ALA A 461 1.23 25.53 5.56
CA ALA A 461 0.86 24.15 5.85
C ALA A 461 -0.01 23.61 4.72
N VAL A 462 0.38 22.49 4.15
CA VAL A 462 -0.32 21.81 3.06
C VAL A 462 -0.92 20.52 3.59
N ILE A 463 -2.20 20.31 3.28
CA ILE A 463 -2.92 19.07 3.55
C ILE A 463 -3.30 18.47 2.20
N THR A 464 -3.00 17.19 2.07
CA THR A 464 -3.33 16.38 0.89
C THR A 464 -4.06 15.13 1.37
N HIS A 465 -4.89 14.57 0.51
CA HIS A 465 -5.78 13.49 0.89
C HIS A 465 -5.41 12.21 0.17
N SER A 466 -4.89 11.23 0.93
CA SER A 466 -4.66 9.87 0.43
C SER A 466 -5.98 9.15 0.17
N ILE A 467 -5.99 8.20 -0.76
CA ILE A 467 -7.15 7.34 -1.03
C ILE A 467 -7.67 6.64 0.24
N HIS A 468 -6.79 6.27 1.18
CA HIS A 468 -7.17 5.68 2.46
C HIS A 468 -8.01 6.63 3.32
N SER A 469 -7.53 7.86 3.52
CA SER A 469 -8.23 8.88 4.33
C SER A 469 -9.57 9.27 3.69
N THR A 470 -9.58 9.37 2.36
CA THR A 470 -10.77 9.75 1.59
C THR A 470 -11.81 8.64 1.61
N LEU A 471 -11.44 7.37 1.37
CA LEU A 471 -12.36 6.24 1.47
C LEU A 471 -12.96 6.12 2.87
N ASN A 472 -12.14 6.24 3.91
CA ASN A 472 -12.62 6.19 5.28
C ASN A 472 -13.68 7.29 5.55
N SER A 473 -13.48 8.48 4.98
CA SER A 473 -14.41 9.60 5.11
C SER A 473 -15.72 9.41 4.32
N VAL A 474 -15.72 8.61 3.25
CA VAL A 474 -16.93 8.32 2.45
C VAL A 474 -17.75 7.16 3.03
N GLY A 475 -17.14 6.35 3.91
CA GLY A 475 -17.81 5.24 4.58
C GLY A 475 -17.00 3.95 4.61
N GLY A 476 -15.79 3.91 4.06
CA GLY A 476 -14.91 2.73 4.05
C GLY A 476 -14.84 2.04 2.69
N ILE A 477 -14.11 0.92 2.63
CA ILE A 477 -13.83 0.21 1.37
C ILE A 477 -15.07 -0.40 0.68
N GLN A 478 -16.14 -0.65 1.42
CA GLN A 478 -17.37 -1.25 0.90
C GLN A 478 -18.06 -0.41 -0.18
N VAL A 479 -17.73 0.88 -0.30
CA VAL A 479 -18.17 1.75 -1.39
C VAL A 479 -17.73 1.23 -2.77
N LEU A 480 -16.71 0.37 -2.82
CA LEU A 480 -16.21 -0.26 -4.04
C LEU A 480 -17.02 -1.51 -4.44
N PHE A 481 -17.68 -2.18 -3.50
CA PHE A 481 -18.36 -3.45 -3.77
C PHE A 481 -19.46 -3.37 -4.84
N PRO A 482 -20.26 -2.30 -4.92
CA PRO A 482 -21.24 -2.15 -6.01
C PRO A 482 -20.64 -2.26 -7.42
N LEU A 483 -19.34 -1.98 -7.62
CA LEU A 483 -18.69 -2.13 -8.92
C LEU A 483 -18.65 -3.59 -9.41
N PHE A 484 -18.67 -4.59 -8.51
CA PHE A 484 -18.78 -5.99 -8.90
C PHE A 484 -20.14 -6.32 -9.53
N SER A 485 -21.21 -5.62 -9.13
CA SER A 485 -22.57 -5.88 -9.62
C SER A 485 -22.80 -5.48 -11.08
N GLN A 486 -21.89 -4.68 -11.65
CA GLN A 486 -21.97 -4.22 -13.04
C GLN A 486 -20.98 -4.93 -13.97
N LEU A 487 -20.16 -5.89 -13.49
CA LEU A 487 -19.12 -6.54 -14.31
C LEU A 487 -19.63 -7.11 -15.66
N ASP A 488 -20.84 -7.65 -15.67
CA ASP A 488 -21.45 -8.28 -16.86
C ASP A 488 -22.00 -7.30 -17.89
N LEU A 489 -22.11 -6.01 -17.53
CA LEU A 489 -22.68 -4.98 -18.38
C LEU A 489 -21.75 -4.68 -19.57
N PRO A 490 -22.31 -4.40 -20.77
CA PRO A 490 -21.52 -4.01 -21.93
C PRO A 490 -21.03 -2.55 -21.81
N TYR A 491 -20.06 -2.15 -22.64
CA TYR A 491 -19.62 -0.76 -22.72
C TYR A 491 -20.46 0.08 -23.67
N GLU A 492 -20.46 1.38 -23.42
CA GLU A 492 -20.85 2.38 -24.39
C GLU A 492 -19.85 2.42 -25.56
N SER A 493 -20.30 2.02 -26.76
CA SER A 493 -19.52 2.03 -28.01
C SER A 493 -20.01 3.15 -28.92
N MET A 494 -19.08 3.92 -29.50
CA MET A 494 -19.35 4.78 -30.64
C MET A 494 -19.21 3.95 -31.93
N GLY A 495 -20.31 3.38 -32.39
CA GLY A 495 -20.45 2.96 -33.79
C GLY A 495 -19.89 1.60 -34.23
N SER A 496 -19.33 0.77 -33.35
CA SER A 496 -19.00 -0.63 -33.71
C SER A 496 -19.84 -1.62 -32.90
N SER A 497 -20.46 -2.58 -33.61
CA SER A 497 -21.33 -3.65 -33.10
C SER A 497 -20.62 -4.71 -32.25
N ASP A 498 -19.35 -4.50 -31.91
CA ASP A 498 -18.58 -5.41 -31.06
C ASP A 498 -18.79 -5.06 -29.59
N VAL A 499 -19.75 -5.74 -28.97
CA VAL A 499 -19.97 -5.73 -27.52
C VAL A 499 -18.79 -6.43 -26.83
N LYS A 500 -17.66 -5.74 -26.70
CA LYS A 500 -16.48 -6.30 -26.00
C LYS A 500 -16.61 -6.04 -24.52
N ARG A 501 -16.96 -7.08 -23.75
CA ARG A 501 -16.67 -7.12 -22.31
C ARG A 501 -15.15 -7.08 -22.13
N ASP A 502 -14.64 -6.30 -21.18
CA ASP A 502 -13.22 -6.32 -20.82
C ASP A 502 -13.05 -7.35 -19.69
N PRO A 503 -12.45 -8.53 -19.96
CA PRO A 503 -12.27 -9.55 -18.95
C PRO A 503 -11.34 -9.10 -17.81
N THR A 504 -10.57 -8.01 -17.99
CA THR A 504 -9.60 -7.52 -17.01
C THR A 504 -10.22 -6.62 -15.93
N LEU A 505 -11.51 -6.24 -16.01
CA LEU A 505 -12.15 -5.38 -15.02
C LEU A 505 -12.09 -5.97 -13.61
N CYS A 506 -12.43 -7.25 -13.49
CA CYS A 506 -12.50 -7.93 -12.20
C CYS A 506 -11.11 -8.02 -11.55
N SER A 507 -10.07 -8.33 -12.33
CA SER A 507 -8.69 -8.39 -11.80
C SER A 507 -8.18 -7.01 -11.39
N LYS A 508 -8.49 -5.95 -12.15
CA LYS A 508 -8.13 -4.56 -11.78
C LYS A 508 -8.81 -4.12 -10.48
N LEU A 509 -10.12 -4.33 -10.36
CA LEU A 509 -10.90 -3.96 -9.18
C LEU A 509 -10.46 -4.76 -7.95
N LEU A 510 -10.32 -6.08 -8.09
CA LEU A 510 -9.88 -6.93 -6.99
C LEU A 510 -8.45 -6.64 -6.59
N GLY A 511 -7.54 -6.46 -7.56
CA GLY A 511 -6.15 -6.09 -7.30
C GLY A 511 -6.05 -4.78 -6.51
N PHE A 512 -6.87 -3.78 -6.84
CA PHE A 512 -6.97 -2.54 -6.06
C PHE A 512 -7.45 -2.78 -4.62
N ILE A 513 -8.49 -3.61 -4.43
CA ILE A 513 -8.98 -3.97 -3.09
C ILE A 513 -7.89 -4.69 -2.29
N CYS A 514 -7.18 -5.64 -2.89
CA CYS A 514 -6.06 -6.34 -2.25
C CYS A 514 -4.97 -5.34 -1.83
N GLU A 515 -4.54 -4.45 -2.73
CA GLU A 515 -3.52 -3.43 -2.44
C GLU A 515 -3.94 -2.50 -1.29
N LEU A 516 -5.22 -2.09 -1.22
CA LEU A 516 -5.74 -1.32 -0.09
C LEU A 516 -5.71 -2.09 1.23
N VAL A 517 -5.99 -3.40 1.19
CA VAL A 517 -5.92 -4.29 2.37
C VAL A 517 -4.47 -4.45 2.83
N GLU A 518 -3.52 -4.54 1.90
CA GLU A 518 -2.08 -4.65 2.20
C GLU A 518 -1.49 -3.36 2.79
N THR A 519 -2.02 -2.21 2.42
CA THR A 519 -1.45 -0.90 2.76
C THR A 519 -2.16 -0.18 3.92
N SER A 520 -3.37 -0.62 4.34
CA SER A 520 -4.15 0.10 5.35
C SER A 520 -4.88 -0.78 6.37
N GLN A 521 -4.54 -0.61 7.64
CA GLN A 521 -5.24 -1.29 8.75
C GLN A 521 -6.69 -0.84 8.90
N THR A 522 -7.01 0.42 8.64
CA THR A 522 -8.40 0.91 8.66
C THR A 522 -9.22 0.18 7.61
N VAL A 523 -8.67 -0.03 6.41
CA VAL A 523 -9.31 -0.85 5.37
C VAL A 523 -9.47 -2.30 5.82
N GLN A 524 -8.45 -2.89 6.44
CA GLN A 524 -8.53 -4.25 7.00
C GLN A 524 -9.70 -4.37 8.00
N GLN A 525 -9.86 -3.40 8.91
CA GLN A 525 -10.97 -3.37 9.86
C GLN A 525 -12.32 -3.30 9.16
N HIS A 526 -12.48 -2.41 8.17
CA HIS A 526 -13.71 -2.31 7.39
C HIS A 526 -14.02 -3.63 6.65
N MET A 527 -13.01 -4.31 6.10
CA MET A 527 -13.18 -5.62 5.48
C MET A 527 -13.65 -6.68 6.49
N ILE A 528 -13.08 -6.71 7.69
CA ILE A 528 -13.48 -7.67 8.75
C ILE A 528 -14.91 -7.41 9.19
N GLN A 529 -15.23 -6.17 9.56
CA GLN A 529 -16.54 -5.76 10.08
C GLN A 529 -17.67 -6.02 9.08
N ASN A 530 -17.43 -5.73 7.80
CA ASN A 530 -18.42 -5.90 6.73
C ASN A 530 -18.38 -7.29 6.07
N ARG A 531 -17.56 -8.23 6.58
CA ARG A 531 -17.34 -9.56 5.97
C ARG A 531 -16.99 -9.46 4.48
N GLY A 532 -16.07 -8.57 4.13
CA GLY A 532 -15.79 -8.14 2.76
C GLY A 532 -15.53 -9.29 1.78
N PHE A 533 -14.73 -10.29 2.16
CA PHE A 533 -14.48 -11.45 1.28
C PHE A 533 -15.72 -12.33 1.05
N LEU A 534 -16.62 -12.42 2.01
CA LEU A 534 -17.91 -13.10 1.83
C LEU A 534 -18.77 -12.34 0.80
N VAL A 535 -18.85 -11.01 0.93
CA VAL A 535 -19.61 -10.16 -0.01
C VAL A 535 -19.02 -10.23 -1.41
N ILE A 536 -17.70 -10.11 -1.56
CA ILE A 536 -17.01 -10.23 -2.84
C ILE A 536 -17.26 -11.61 -3.45
N SER A 537 -17.09 -12.68 -2.68
CA SER A 537 -17.36 -14.05 -3.14
C SER A 537 -18.81 -14.24 -3.60
N PHE A 538 -19.78 -13.69 -2.87
CA PHE A 538 -21.19 -13.73 -3.25
C PHE A 538 -21.47 -12.97 -4.54
N MET A 539 -20.89 -11.78 -4.71
CA MET A 539 -21.04 -10.99 -5.94
C MET A 539 -20.42 -11.70 -7.14
N LEU A 540 -19.20 -12.23 -7.01
CA LEU A 540 -18.52 -12.98 -8.07
C LEU A 540 -19.25 -14.27 -8.45
N GLN A 541 -19.94 -14.93 -7.51
CA GLN A 541 -20.79 -16.08 -7.83
C GLN A 541 -22.00 -15.72 -8.70
N ARG A 542 -22.46 -14.47 -8.63
CA ARG A 542 -23.59 -13.97 -9.41
C ARG A 542 -23.18 -13.32 -10.74
N SER A 543 -21.89 -13.03 -10.91
CA SER A 543 -21.33 -12.52 -12.16
C SER A 543 -20.95 -13.64 -13.12
N SER A 544 -20.71 -13.30 -14.40
CA SER A 544 -20.14 -14.24 -15.37
C SER A 544 -18.82 -14.81 -14.86
N ARG A 545 -18.63 -16.11 -15.08
CA ARG A 545 -17.44 -16.85 -14.65
C ARG A 545 -16.22 -16.57 -15.54
N ASP A 546 -16.43 -15.90 -16.68
CA ASP A 546 -15.35 -15.35 -17.52
C ASP A 546 -14.49 -14.32 -16.78
N HIS A 547 -15.06 -13.67 -15.75
CA HIS A 547 -14.34 -12.72 -14.91
C HIS A 547 -13.36 -13.38 -13.95
N LEU A 548 -13.53 -14.67 -13.63
CA LEU A 548 -12.66 -15.41 -12.71
C LEU A 548 -11.44 -15.97 -13.46
N THR A 549 -10.55 -15.07 -13.85
CA THR A 549 -9.33 -15.38 -14.61
C THR A 549 -8.17 -15.80 -13.72
N ILE A 550 -7.05 -16.22 -14.35
CA ILE A 550 -5.78 -16.49 -13.65
C ILE A 550 -5.30 -15.24 -12.89
N ASP A 551 -5.53 -14.02 -13.41
CA ASP A 551 -5.13 -12.78 -12.74
C ASP A 551 -5.94 -12.49 -11.46
N VAL A 552 -7.24 -12.82 -11.48
CA VAL A 552 -8.11 -12.72 -10.30
C VAL A 552 -7.64 -13.70 -9.23
N LEU A 553 -7.36 -14.95 -9.61
CA LEU A 553 -6.77 -15.92 -8.71
C LEU A 553 -5.41 -15.42 -8.18
N GLY A 554 -4.55 -14.91 -9.06
CA GLY A 554 -3.24 -14.36 -8.71
C GLY A 554 -3.33 -13.25 -7.65
N SER A 555 -4.34 -12.38 -7.75
CA SER A 555 -4.59 -11.32 -6.76
C SER A 555 -4.91 -11.88 -5.37
N PHE A 556 -5.73 -12.94 -5.29
CA PHE A 556 -6.03 -13.60 -4.02
C PHE A 556 -4.83 -14.37 -3.45
N LEU A 557 -4.04 -15.04 -4.30
CA LEU A 557 -2.86 -15.77 -3.87
C LEU A 557 -1.75 -14.84 -3.38
N SER A 558 -1.55 -13.70 -4.05
CA SER A 558 -0.63 -12.65 -3.59
C SER A 558 -1.05 -12.13 -2.21
N LEU A 559 -2.32 -11.80 -2.04
CA LEU A 559 -2.84 -11.33 -0.76
C LEU A 559 -2.72 -12.40 0.33
N THR A 560 -2.91 -13.68 0.00
CA THR A 560 -2.71 -14.79 0.95
C THR A 560 -1.26 -14.82 1.43
N LYS A 561 -0.28 -14.71 0.53
CA LYS A 561 1.16 -14.63 0.89
C LYS A 561 1.45 -13.43 1.78
N TYR A 562 0.87 -12.26 1.48
CA TYR A 562 0.98 -11.08 2.34
C TYR A 562 0.39 -11.31 3.74
N LEU A 563 -0.85 -11.83 3.84
CA LEU A 563 -1.54 -11.99 5.12
C LEU A 563 -0.89 -13.05 6.02
N VAL A 564 -0.25 -14.05 5.41
CA VAL A 564 0.50 -15.09 6.12
C VAL A 564 1.83 -14.53 6.66
N THR A 565 2.49 -13.65 5.92
CA THR A 565 3.75 -13.02 6.35
C THR A 565 3.54 -11.87 7.32
N CYS A 566 2.42 -11.16 7.24
CA CYS A 566 2.07 -10.04 8.10
C CYS A 566 1.35 -10.52 9.37
N LEU A 567 2.08 -10.71 10.46
CA LEU A 567 1.56 -11.25 11.73
C LEU A 567 0.79 -10.21 12.56
N SER A 568 -0.40 -9.81 12.10
CA SER A 568 -1.32 -8.95 12.86
C SER A 568 -2.65 -9.67 13.15
N ALA A 569 -3.34 -9.27 14.23
CA ALA A 569 -4.65 -9.83 14.57
C ALA A 569 -5.69 -9.65 13.45
N ASN A 570 -5.61 -8.53 12.72
CA ASN A 570 -6.46 -8.30 11.55
C ASN A 570 -6.11 -9.25 10.40
N SER A 571 -4.81 -9.45 10.16
CA SER A 571 -4.33 -10.32 9.08
C SER A 571 -4.80 -11.75 9.26
N GLU A 572 -4.77 -12.28 10.50
CA GLU A 572 -5.28 -13.61 10.83
C GLU A 572 -6.78 -13.76 10.52
N LEU A 573 -7.59 -12.78 10.96
CA LEU A 573 -9.03 -12.80 10.71
C LEU A 573 -9.37 -12.69 9.21
N LEU A 574 -8.65 -11.83 8.48
CA LEU A 574 -8.81 -11.66 7.03
C LEU A 574 -8.37 -12.90 6.27
N LEU A 575 -7.23 -13.50 6.64
CA LEU A 575 -6.75 -14.74 6.05
C LEU A 575 -7.81 -15.82 6.18
N LYS A 576 -8.36 -16.01 7.39
CA LYS A 576 -9.43 -16.97 7.61
C LYS A 576 -10.67 -16.71 6.73
N GLN A 577 -11.13 -15.46 6.64
CA GLN A 577 -12.25 -15.12 5.75
C GLN A 577 -11.94 -15.40 4.27
N LEU A 578 -10.72 -15.07 3.82
CA LEU A 578 -10.26 -15.31 2.46
C LEU A 578 -10.21 -16.81 2.14
N LEU A 579 -9.70 -17.62 3.07
CA LEU A 579 -9.69 -19.08 2.94
C LEU A 579 -11.12 -19.65 2.89
N ASP A 580 -11.95 -19.33 3.88
CA ASP A 580 -13.28 -19.93 4.04
C ASP A 580 -14.23 -19.53 2.89
N HIS A 581 -14.21 -18.27 2.46
CA HIS A 581 -15.19 -17.74 1.51
C HIS A 581 -14.71 -17.69 0.06
N VAL A 582 -13.40 -17.71 -0.18
CA VAL A 582 -12.82 -17.63 -1.53
C VAL A 582 -12.06 -18.90 -1.88
N LEU A 583 -10.91 -19.18 -1.26
CA LEU A 583 -10.03 -20.27 -1.73
C LEU A 583 -10.64 -21.66 -1.56
N PHE A 584 -11.32 -21.93 -0.45
CA PHE A 584 -11.97 -23.22 -0.15
C PHE A 584 -13.43 -23.28 -0.60
N ASN A 585 -13.92 -22.29 -1.34
CA ASN A 585 -15.30 -22.26 -1.81
C ASN A 585 -15.43 -22.89 -3.22
N PRO A 586 -15.81 -24.18 -3.34
CA PRO A 586 -15.89 -24.82 -4.65
C PRO A 586 -17.01 -24.25 -5.54
N ALA A 587 -18.04 -23.62 -4.97
CA ALA A 587 -19.13 -23.01 -5.75
C ALA A 587 -18.66 -21.81 -6.56
N LEU A 588 -17.58 -21.15 -6.12
CA LEU A 588 -16.96 -20.04 -6.85
C LEU A 588 -16.18 -20.56 -8.07
N TRP A 589 -15.44 -21.66 -7.91
CA TRP A 589 -14.44 -22.12 -8.88
C TRP A 589 -14.91 -23.19 -9.86
N ILE A 590 -15.91 -24.01 -9.53
CA ILE A 590 -16.28 -25.19 -10.35
C ILE A 590 -16.61 -24.87 -11.81
N TYR A 591 -17.08 -23.66 -12.09
CA TYR A 591 -17.48 -23.19 -13.42
C TYR A 591 -16.42 -22.36 -14.15
N THR A 592 -15.23 -22.19 -13.59
CA THR A 592 -14.14 -21.43 -14.24
C THR A 592 -13.37 -22.32 -15.24
N PRO A 593 -12.55 -21.77 -16.15
CA PRO A 593 -11.69 -22.59 -17.00
C PRO A 593 -10.82 -23.56 -16.20
N ALA A 594 -10.59 -24.76 -16.73
CA ALA A 594 -9.84 -25.82 -16.06
C ALA A 594 -8.44 -25.37 -15.61
N ALA A 595 -7.76 -24.54 -16.40
CA ALA A 595 -6.46 -23.98 -16.06
C ALA A 595 -6.47 -23.16 -14.75
N VAL A 596 -7.55 -22.41 -14.48
CA VAL A 596 -7.71 -21.63 -13.25
C VAL A 596 -7.88 -22.55 -12.05
N GLN A 597 -8.73 -23.57 -12.18
CA GLN A 597 -8.99 -24.56 -11.13
C GLN A 597 -7.72 -25.35 -10.80
N THR A 598 -7.01 -25.82 -11.83
CA THR A 598 -5.73 -26.53 -11.68
C THR A 598 -4.69 -25.66 -10.97
N ARG A 599 -4.57 -24.37 -11.31
CA ARG A 599 -3.64 -23.46 -10.64
C ARG A 599 -3.99 -23.29 -9.15
N LEU A 600 -5.27 -23.13 -8.81
CA LEU A 600 -5.73 -22.99 -7.43
C LEU A 600 -5.37 -24.24 -6.61
N TYR A 601 -5.81 -25.42 -7.06
CA TYR A 601 -5.60 -26.64 -6.28
C TYR A 601 -4.14 -27.08 -6.27
N SER A 602 -3.38 -26.83 -7.34
CA SER A 602 -1.93 -27.01 -7.32
C SER A 602 -1.28 -26.12 -6.26
N TYR A 603 -1.63 -24.82 -6.20
CA TYR A 603 -1.11 -23.92 -5.17
C TYR A 603 -1.42 -24.43 -3.76
N LEU A 604 -2.68 -24.85 -3.50
CA LEU A 604 -3.09 -25.40 -2.21
C LEU A 604 -2.29 -26.65 -1.83
N ALA A 605 -1.99 -27.51 -2.81
CA ALA A 605 -1.32 -28.79 -2.60
C ALA A 605 0.22 -28.72 -2.56
N THR A 606 0.85 -27.63 -2.98
CA THR A 606 2.33 -27.58 -3.09
C THR A 606 2.95 -26.36 -2.43
N GLU A 607 2.34 -25.18 -2.55
CA GLU A 607 2.88 -23.93 -2.00
C GLU A 607 2.25 -23.60 -0.64
N PHE A 608 0.92 -23.72 -0.52
CA PHE A 608 0.16 -23.25 0.63
C PHE A 608 0.58 -23.91 1.95
N LEU A 609 0.70 -25.24 1.98
CA LEU A 609 1.08 -25.94 3.21
C LEU A 609 2.57 -25.86 3.53
N SER A 610 3.42 -25.29 2.66
CA SER A 610 4.84 -25.14 2.97
C SER A 610 5.12 -24.04 4.00
N ASP A 611 4.18 -23.12 4.22
CA ASP A 611 4.33 -22.02 5.17
C ASP A 611 3.91 -22.45 6.58
N THR A 612 4.85 -22.38 7.53
CA THR A 612 4.61 -22.79 8.91
C THR A 612 3.56 -21.94 9.62
N GLN A 613 3.35 -20.69 9.21
CA GLN A 613 2.36 -19.80 9.79
C GLN A 613 0.92 -20.15 9.37
N ILE A 614 0.75 -20.82 8.23
CA ILE A 614 -0.56 -21.28 7.78
C ILE A 614 -1.13 -22.33 8.74
N TYR A 615 -0.28 -23.13 9.38
CA TYR A 615 -0.70 -24.22 10.27
C TYR A 615 -1.51 -23.78 11.48
N SER A 616 -1.21 -22.61 12.07
CA SER A 616 -1.97 -22.09 13.21
C SER A 616 -3.31 -21.48 12.80
N ASN A 617 -3.40 -20.97 11.57
CA ASN A 617 -4.56 -20.21 11.09
C ASN A 617 -5.61 -21.11 10.42
N VAL A 618 -5.18 -22.24 9.84
CA VAL A 618 -6.08 -23.21 9.20
C VAL A 618 -6.74 -24.08 10.25
N ARG A 619 -8.08 -24.09 10.25
CA ARG A 619 -8.88 -25.05 11.03
C ARG A 619 -8.80 -26.43 10.36
N ARG A 620 -7.73 -27.17 10.64
CA ARG A 620 -7.37 -28.44 9.99
C ARG A 620 -8.58 -29.38 9.78
N VAL A 621 -9.25 -29.80 10.85
CA VAL A 621 -10.40 -30.74 10.77
C VAL A 621 -11.50 -30.18 9.87
N SER A 622 -11.91 -28.92 10.09
CA SER A 622 -12.94 -28.26 9.27
C SER A 622 -12.57 -28.22 7.79
N THR A 623 -11.29 -27.95 7.50
CA THR A 623 -10.75 -27.86 6.14
C THR A 623 -10.71 -29.22 5.45
N VAL A 624 -10.33 -30.29 6.17
CA VAL A 624 -10.43 -31.68 5.69
C VAL A 624 -11.88 -32.02 5.34
N LEU A 625 -12.83 -31.76 6.25
CA LEU A 625 -14.26 -32.02 6.02
C LEU A 625 -14.79 -31.26 4.80
N GLN A 626 -14.42 -29.99 4.65
CA GLN A 626 -14.80 -29.16 3.50
C GLN A 626 -14.16 -29.63 2.19
N THR A 627 -12.93 -30.15 2.24
CA THR A 627 -12.23 -30.70 1.08
C THR A 627 -12.87 -32.01 0.62
N VAL A 628 -13.24 -32.89 1.55
CA VAL A 628 -14.01 -34.12 1.24
C VAL A 628 -15.39 -33.76 0.68
N HIS A 629 -16.06 -32.76 1.26
CA HIS A 629 -17.32 -32.24 0.69
C HIS A 629 -17.14 -31.70 -0.73
N THR A 630 -16.03 -31.03 -1.02
CA THR A 630 -15.69 -30.52 -2.36
C THR A 630 -15.58 -31.65 -3.39
N LEU A 631 -14.88 -32.74 -3.05
CA LEU A 631 -14.80 -33.94 -3.89
C LEU A 631 -16.18 -34.60 -4.06
N LYS A 632 -16.96 -34.69 -2.99
CA LYS A 632 -18.26 -35.39 -2.94
C LYS A 632 -19.32 -34.71 -3.79
N TYR A 633 -19.42 -33.38 -3.72
CA TYR A 633 -20.55 -32.65 -4.32
C TYR A 633 -20.18 -31.89 -5.60
N TYR A 634 -18.94 -31.47 -5.80
CA TYR A 634 -18.56 -30.61 -6.94
C TYR A 634 -17.63 -31.29 -7.94
N TYR A 635 -16.58 -31.97 -7.45
CA TYR A 635 -15.53 -32.54 -8.29
C TYR A 635 -15.67 -34.05 -8.51
N TRP A 636 -16.89 -34.55 -8.69
CA TRP A 636 -17.12 -35.94 -9.08
C TRP A 636 -16.68 -36.18 -10.54
N VAL A 637 -16.09 -37.35 -10.81
CA VAL A 637 -15.66 -37.84 -12.14
C VAL A 637 -16.89 -38.27 -12.95
N ILE A 638 -17.75 -39.08 -12.34
CA ILE A 638 -19.06 -39.50 -12.89
C ILE A 638 -20.18 -39.04 -11.96
N ASN A 639 -21.33 -38.71 -12.54
CA ASN A 639 -22.47 -38.19 -11.79
C ASN A 639 -22.94 -39.22 -10.73
N PRO A 640 -22.97 -38.86 -9.43
CA PRO A 640 -23.47 -39.75 -8.38
C PRO A 640 -24.90 -40.20 -8.62
N ARG A 641 -25.17 -41.50 -8.53
CA ARG A 641 -26.52 -42.06 -8.68
C ARG A 641 -27.36 -41.86 -7.42
N SER A 642 -28.68 -42.00 -7.52
CA SER A 642 -29.61 -41.90 -6.38
C SER A 642 -29.26 -42.83 -5.21
N LYS A 643 -28.66 -43.99 -5.49
CA LYS A 643 -28.17 -44.95 -4.48
C LYS A 643 -27.11 -44.34 -3.54
N SER A 644 -26.33 -43.37 -4.03
CA SER A 644 -25.36 -42.64 -3.22
C SER A 644 -26.01 -41.57 -2.33
N GLY A 645 -27.31 -41.27 -2.51
CA GLY A 645 -28.04 -40.28 -1.69
C GLY A 645 -27.49 -38.86 -1.80
N ILE A 646 -26.80 -38.54 -2.90
CA ILE A 646 -26.11 -37.27 -3.11
C ILE A 646 -26.80 -36.50 -4.21
N SER A 647 -27.20 -35.27 -3.92
CA SER A 647 -27.54 -34.30 -4.96
C SER A 647 -26.24 -33.63 -5.42
N PRO A 648 -25.74 -33.91 -6.63
CA PRO A 648 -24.55 -33.25 -7.15
C PRO A 648 -24.77 -31.73 -7.22
N LYS A 649 -23.70 -30.97 -7.03
CA LYS A 649 -23.63 -29.52 -7.23
C LYS A 649 -22.73 -29.23 -8.42
N GLY A 650 -22.74 -27.98 -8.90
CA GLY A 650 -21.92 -27.58 -10.03
C GLY A 650 -22.48 -28.03 -11.38
N ILE A 651 -23.79 -28.28 -11.48
CA ILE A 651 -24.43 -28.81 -12.70
C ILE A 651 -25.02 -27.72 -13.61
N ASP A 652 -25.14 -26.49 -13.12
CA ASP A 652 -25.87 -25.39 -13.78
C ASP A 652 -24.99 -24.60 -14.78
N GLY A 653 -23.80 -25.10 -15.12
CA GLY A 653 -22.82 -24.40 -15.93
C GLY A 653 -21.72 -25.30 -16.50
N PRO A 654 -20.80 -24.75 -17.31
CA PRO A 654 -19.74 -25.52 -17.94
C PRO A 654 -18.79 -26.07 -16.86
N ARG A 655 -18.67 -27.41 -16.80
CA ARG A 655 -17.70 -28.10 -15.94
C ARG A 655 -16.46 -28.48 -16.75
N PRO A 656 -15.29 -28.65 -16.11
CA PRO A 656 -14.11 -29.18 -16.78
C PRO A 656 -14.38 -30.55 -17.39
N ALA A 657 -13.64 -30.91 -18.45
CA ALA A 657 -13.70 -32.24 -19.02
C ALA A 657 -13.22 -33.29 -18.00
N GLN A 658 -13.64 -34.54 -18.17
CA GLN A 658 -13.32 -35.61 -17.22
C GLN A 658 -11.81 -35.77 -16.95
N LYS A 659 -10.98 -35.61 -17.98
CA LYS A 659 -9.51 -35.62 -17.85
C LYS A 659 -9.00 -34.51 -16.92
N ASP A 660 -9.53 -33.30 -17.07
CA ASP A 660 -9.17 -32.16 -16.24
C ASP A 660 -9.69 -32.34 -14.80
N ILE A 661 -10.89 -32.89 -14.63
CA ILE A 661 -11.43 -33.24 -13.31
C ILE A 661 -10.48 -34.22 -12.60
N LEU A 662 -10.01 -35.27 -13.27
CA LEU A 662 -9.05 -36.22 -12.68
C LEU A 662 -7.75 -35.52 -12.26
N ALA A 663 -7.21 -34.64 -13.11
CA ALA A 663 -6.02 -33.86 -12.77
C ALA A 663 -6.26 -32.95 -11.56
N ILE A 664 -7.36 -32.21 -11.52
CA ILE A 664 -7.73 -31.34 -10.39
C ILE A 664 -7.93 -32.15 -9.11
N ARG A 665 -8.63 -33.29 -9.18
CA ARG A 665 -8.83 -34.20 -8.05
C ARG A 665 -7.51 -34.71 -7.48
N SER A 666 -6.52 -34.99 -8.32
CA SER A 666 -5.20 -35.41 -7.85
C SER A 666 -4.54 -34.34 -6.96
N TYR A 667 -4.67 -33.06 -7.30
CA TYR A 667 -4.21 -31.96 -6.45
C TYR A 667 -5.05 -31.81 -5.17
N ILE A 668 -6.38 -31.93 -5.28
CA ILE A 668 -7.27 -31.88 -4.09
C ILE A 668 -6.91 -32.99 -3.10
N LEU A 669 -6.67 -34.21 -3.59
CA LEU A 669 -6.30 -35.36 -2.76
C LEU A 669 -4.87 -35.24 -2.22
N LEU A 670 -3.94 -34.67 -2.97
CA LEU A 670 -2.60 -34.36 -2.48
C LEU A 670 -2.66 -33.34 -1.32
N PHE A 671 -3.44 -32.27 -1.49
CA PHE A 671 -3.70 -31.29 -0.43
C PHE A 671 -4.31 -31.94 0.80
N LEU A 672 -5.35 -32.78 0.62
CA LEU A 672 -6.00 -33.51 1.71
C LEU A 672 -5.03 -34.43 2.44
N LYS A 673 -4.22 -35.21 1.70
CA LYS A 673 -3.20 -36.12 2.25
C LYS A 673 -2.19 -35.34 3.10
N GLN A 674 -1.62 -34.27 2.56
CA GLN A 674 -0.64 -33.45 3.28
C GLN A 674 -1.27 -32.82 4.53
N LEU A 675 -2.48 -32.26 4.42
CA LEU A 675 -3.17 -31.60 5.52
C LEU A 675 -3.42 -32.54 6.71
N ILE A 676 -3.81 -33.79 6.44
CA ILE A 676 -4.01 -34.84 7.45
C ILE A 676 -2.69 -35.24 8.11
N MET A 677 -1.57 -35.12 7.42
CA MET A 677 -0.28 -35.52 7.95
C MET A 677 0.45 -34.42 8.71
N ILE A 678 -0.09 -33.20 8.76
CA ILE A 678 0.50 -32.10 9.53
C ILE A 678 0.38 -32.36 11.04
N GLY A 679 1.49 -32.45 11.76
CA GLY A 679 1.50 -32.61 13.21
C GLY A 679 1.32 -34.06 13.66
N ASN A 680 0.55 -34.30 14.72
CA ASN A 680 0.48 -35.59 15.42
C ASN A 680 -0.41 -36.65 14.72
N GLY A 681 -0.25 -36.83 13.41
CA GLY A 681 -0.98 -37.84 12.63
C GLY A 681 -2.46 -37.52 12.41
N VAL A 682 -3.22 -38.50 11.91
CA VAL A 682 -4.63 -38.35 11.51
C VAL A 682 -5.55 -38.16 12.73
N LYS A 683 -6.54 -37.28 12.61
CA LYS A 683 -7.59 -37.13 13.63
C LYS A 683 -8.83 -37.96 13.29
N ASP A 684 -9.52 -38.37 14.33
CA ASP A 684 -10.73 -39.19 14.29
C ASP A 684 -11.80 -38.71 13.29
N ASP A 685 -12.19 -37.44 13.36
CA ASP A 685 -13.23 -36.88 12.49
C ASP A 685 -12.77 -36.79 11.02
N GLU A 686 -11.48 -36.58 10.80
CA GLU A 686 -10.90 -36.48 9.46
C GLU A 686 -10.94 -37.85 8.77
N LEU A 687 -10.46 -38.88 9.45
CA LEU A 687 -10.50 -40.24 8.92
C LEU A 687 -11.95 -40.71 8.74
N GLN A 688 -12.82 -40.43 9.71
CA GLN A 688 -14.23 -40.78 9.60
C GLN A 688 -14.87 -40.15 8.36
N SER A 689 -14.51 -38.93 8.00
CA SER A 689 -15.05 -38.27 6.80
C SER A 689 -14.64 -38.95 5.50
N ILE A 690 -13.39 -39.45 5.42
CA ILE A 690 -12.90 -40.21 4.26
C ILE A 690 -13.58 -41.57 4.19
N LEU A 691 -13.72 -42.26 5.32
CA LEU A 691 -14.43 -43.54 5.39
C LEU A 691 -15.91 -43.35 4.99
N ASN A 692 -16.55 -42.28 5.45
CA ASN A 692 -17.92 -41.93 5.07
C ASN A 692 -18.06 -41.66 3.56
N TYR A 693 -17.07 -41.01 2.94
CA TYR A 693 -17.04 -40.85 1.50
C TYR A 693 -17.02 -42.22 0.79
N LEU A 694 -16.09 -43.10 1.19
CA LEU A 694 -15.92 -44.42 0.58
C LEU A 694 -17.10 -45.37 0.80
N THR A 695 -17.82 -45.22 1.92
CA THR A 695 -19.03 -46.01 2.20
C THR A 695 -20.28 -45.46 1.51
N THR A 696 -20.37 -44.15 1.26
CA THR A 696 -21.58 -43.52 0.70
C THR A 696 -21.57 -43.49 -0.83
N ILE A 697 -20.41 -43.26 -1.46
CA ILE A 697 -20.29 -43.17 -2.92
C ILE A 697 -20.32 -44.57 -3.54
N HIS A 698 -21.05 -44.76 -4.64
CA HIS A 698 -21.20 -46.06 -5.33
C HIS A 698 -20.61 -46.09 -6.74
N GLU A 699 -20.07 -44.97 -7.20
CA GLU A 699 -19.47 -44.83 -8.52
C GLU A 699 -17.98 -45.14 -8.41
N ASP A 700 -17.53 -46.23 -9.04
CA ASP A 700 -16.16 -46.73 -8.89
C ASP A 700 -15.10 -45.70 -9.31
N ASP A 701 -15.35 -44.94 -10.40
CA ASP A 701 -14.46 -43.87 -10.85
C ASP A 701 -14.34 -42.71 -9.85
N ASN A 702 -15.36 -42.49 -9.01
CA ASN A 702 -15.30 -41.50 -7.93
C ASN A 702 -14.62 -42.03 -6.65
N LEU A 703 -14.52 -43.36 -6.51
CA LEU A 703 -13.93 -44.03 -5.34
C LEU A 703 -12.42 -44.26 -5.51
N HIS A 704 -12.00 -44.55 -6.74
CA HIS A 704 -10.66 -45.06 -7.05
C HIS A 704 -9.52 -44.24 -6.45
N ASP A 705 -9.46 -42.94 -6.72
CA ASP A 705 -8.38 -42.06 -6.30
C ASP A 705 -8.41 -41.75 -4.79
N VAL A 706 -9.59 -41.67 -4.18
CA VAL A 706 -9.77 -41.51 -2.72
C VAL A 706 -9.29 -42.76 -1.98
N LEU A 707 -9.60 -43.94 -2.52
CA LEU A 707 -9.14 -45.22 -1.97
C LEU A 707 -7.61 -45.36 -2.12
N GLN A 708 -7.05 -44.96 -3.26
CA GLN A 708 -5.59 -44.91 -3.46
C GLN A 708 -4.90 -43.98 -2.46
N MET A 709 -5.45 -42.79 -2.21
CA MET A 709 -4.92 -41.88 -1.20
C MET A 709 -4.95 -42.51 0.20
N LEU A 710 -6.04 -43.17 0.59
CA LEU A 710 -6.16 -43.84 1.89
C LEU A 710 -5.17 -45.02 2.04
N ILE A 711 -4.95 -45.78 0.97
CA ILE A 711 -3.92 -46.83 0.91
C ILE A 711 -2.53 -46.24 1.13
N SER A 712 -2.22 -45.14 0.44
CA SER A 712 -0.94 -44.43 0.58
C SER A 712 -0.74 -43.97 2.02
N LEU A 713 -1.73 -43.32 2.64
CA LEU A 713 -1.70 -42.94 4.06
C LEU A 713 -1.43 -44.13 4.99
N MET A 714 -2.17 -45.23 4.82
CA MET A 714 -2.01 -46.45 5.62
C MET A 714 -0.60 -47.05 5.47
N SER A 715 -0.04 -47.03 4.26
CA SER A 715 1.26 -47.61 3.96
C SER A 715 2.43 -46.75 4.46
N GLU A 716 2.33 -45.43 4.35
CA GLU A 716 3.39 -44.48 4.67
C GLU A 716 3.38 -44.10 6.16
N TYR A 717 2.21 -44.08 6.80
CA TYR A 717 2.04 -43.62 8.18
C TYR A 717 1.26 -44.62 9.07
N PRO A 718 1.69 -45.89 9.14
CA PRO A 718 0.95 -46.95 9.83
C PRO A 718 0.78 -46.71 11.34
N SER A 719 1.74 -46.04 12.00
CA SER A 719 1.71 -45.79 13.44
C SER A 719 0.49 -44.96 13.88
N SER A 720 0.09 -43.98 13.06
CA SER A 720 -1.09 -43.14 13.30
C SER A 720 -2.34 -43.73 12.65
N MET A 721 -2.23 -44.26 11.43
CA MET A 721 -3.38 -44.73 10.66
C MET A 721 -3.98 -46.02 11.19
N VAL A 722 -3.19 -47.00 11.62
CA VAL A 722 -3.71 -48.30 12.06
C VAL A 722 -4.61 -48.18 13.30
N PRO A 723 -4.21 -47.49 14.40
CA PRO A 723 -5.09 -47.31 15.55
C PRO A 723 -6.36 -46.52 15.22
N ALA A 724 -6.25 -45.44 14.44
CA ALA A 724 -7.39 -44.61 14.08
C ALA A 724 -8.38 -45.35 13.17
N PHE A 725 -7.88 -46.13 12.20
CA PHE A 725 -8.70 -46.92 11.29
C PHE A 725 -9.47 -48.03 12.01
N ASP A 726 -8.84 -48.68 12.98
CA ASP A 726 -9.48 -49.64 13.87
C ASP A 726 -10.59 -48.96 14.71
N ALA A 727 -10.26 -47.86 15.39
CA ALA A 727 -11.18 -47.10 16.23
C ALA A 727 -12.42 -46.58 15.47
N LYS A 728 -12.28 -46.30 14.17
CA LYS A 728 -13.38 -45.88 13.29
C LYS A 728 -14.04 -47.01 12.51
N TYR A 729 -13.80 -48.27 12.91
CA TYR A 729 -14.36 -49.46 12.26
C TYR A 729 -14.09 -49.51 10.74
N GLY A 730 -12.90 -49.06 10.33
CA GLY A 730 -12.52 -48.91 8.92
C GLY A 730 -12.64 -50.20 8.11
N VAL A 731 -12.51 -51.37 8.74
CA VAL A 731 -12.72 -52.67 8.10
C VAL A 731 -14.13 -52.81 7.52
N ARG A 732 -15.16 -52.19 8.10
CA ARG A 732 -16.51 -52.16 7.51
C ARG A 732 -16.52 -51.51 6.12
N THR A 733 -15.71 -50.47 5.94
CA THR A 733 -15.55 -49.79 4.65
C THR A 733 -14.93 -50.72 3.61
N ILE A 734 -13.94 -51.53 4.00
CA ILE A 734 -13.32 -52.54 3.12
C ILE A 734 -14.38 -53.53 2.63
N PHE A 735 -15.17 -54.10 3.54
CA PHE A 735 -16.20 -55.08 3.17
C PHE A 735 -17.33 -54.50 2.30
N LYS A 736 -17.66 -53.21 2.48
CA LYS A 736 -18.54 -52.50 1.54
C LYS A 736 -17.90 -52.43 0.14
N LEU A 737 -16.63 -52.07 0.06
CA LEU A 737 -15.92 -51.89 -1.22
C LEU A 737 -15.69 -53.22 -1.95
N LEU A 738 -15.54 -54.33 -1.23
CA LEU A 738 -15.44 -55.67 -1.80
C LEU A 738 -16.70 -56.12 -2.55
N ALA A 739 -17.85 -55.49 -2.27
CA ALA A 739 -19.09 -55.72 -3.00
C ALA A 739 -19.20 -54.91 -4.30
N SER A 740 -18.17 -54.13 -4.68
CA SER A 740 -18.12 -53.43 -5.97
C SER A 740 -17.98 -54.42 -7.13
N GLU A 741 -18.65 -54.12 -8.25
CA GLU A 741 -18.50 -54.85 -9.51
C GLU A 741 -17.09 -54.64 -10.10
N SER A 742 -16.47 -53.48 -9.86
CA SER A 742 -15.13 -53.17 -10.33
C SER A 742 -14.07 -54.02 -9.62
N GLN A 743 -13.42 -54.89 -10.40
CA GLN A 743 -12.27 -55.68 -9.94
C GLN A 743 -11.15 -54.79 -9.39
N LEU A 744 -10.96 -53.60 -9.98
CA LEU A 744 -9.95 -52.64 -9.53
C LEU A 744 -10.24 -52.13 -8.11
N ILE A 745 -11.49 -51.77 -7.81
CA ILE A 745 -11.89 -51.33 -6.46
C ILE A 745 -11.76 -52.48 -5.45
N ARG A 746 -12.20 -53.69 -5.81
CA ARG A 746 -12.03 -54.88 -4.96
C ARG A 746 -10.56 -55.14 -4.62
N LEU A 747 -9.68 -55.13 -5.62
CA LEU A 747 -8.24 -55.31 -5.44
C LEU A 747 -7.62 -54.24 -4.54
N GLN A 748 -8.01 -52.98 -4.70
CA GLN A 748 -7.53 -51.90 -3.85
C GLN A 748 -8.04 -52.00 -2.41
N ALA A 749 -9.30 -52.41 -2.21
CA ALA A 749 -9.85 -52.68 -0.89
C ALA A 749 -9.08 -53.80 -0.17
N LEU A 750 -8.74 -54.88 -0.88
CA LEU A 750 -7.87 -55.95 -0.37
C LEU A 750 -6.46 -55.42 -0.03
N LYS A 751 -5.90 -54.55 -0.87
CA LYS A 751 -4.58 -53.94 -0.61
C LYS A 751 -4.60 -53.10 0.67
N LEU A 752 -5.67 -52.32 0.88
CA LEU A 752 -5.86 -51.55 2.12
C LEU A 752 -5.96 -52.47 3.34
N LEU A 753 -6.75 -53.55 3.24
CA LEU A 753 -6.85 -54.57 4.29
C LEU A 753 -5.49 -55.20 4.59
N GLY A 754 -4.74 -55.54 3.55
CA GLY A 754 -3.40 -56.12 3.65
C GLY A 754 -2.41 -55.20 4.37
N PHE A 755 -2.40 -53.90 4.04
CA PHE A 755 -1.57 -52.92 4.79
C PHE A 755 -2.01 -52.78 6.25
N PHE A 756 -3.32 -52.67 6.51
CA PHE A 756 -3.83 -52.60 7.88
C PHE A 756 -3.44 -53.83 8.70
N LEU A 757 -3.67 -55.04 8.18
CA LEU A 757 -3.35 -56.29 8.87
C LEU A 757 -1.85 -56.50 8.99
N SER A 758 -1.05 -56.25 7.96
CA SER A 758 0.41 -56.44 8.03
C SER A 758 1.06 -55.52 9.08
N ARG A 759 0.51 -54.32 9.29
CA ARG A 759 1.03 -53.31 10.23
C ARG A 759 0.35 -53.33 11.61
N SER A 760 -0.67 -54.17 11.81
CA SER A 760 -1.36 -54.32 13.10
C SER A 760 -0.64 -55.27 14.06
N THR A 761 -0.82 -55.08 15.36
CA THR A 761 -0.39 -56.06 16.38
C THR A 761 -1.20 -57.34 16.27
N HIS A 762 -0.65 -58.47 16.73
CA HIS A 762 -1.37 -59.75 16.73
C HIS A 762 -2.74 -59.65 17.42
N LYS A 763 -2.77 -58.98 18.59
CA LYS A 763 -4.00 -58.73 19.34
C LYS A 763 -5.03 -57.97 18.51
N ARG A 764 -4.66 -56.83 17.90
CA ARG A 764 -5.58 -56.04 17.07
C ARG A 764 -6.11 -56.83 15.87
N LYS A 765 -5.27 -57.62 15.20
CA LYS A 765 -5.73 -58.48 14.09
C LYS A 765 -6.79 -59.46 14.56
N TYR A 766 -6.55 -60.11 15.70
CA TYR A 766 -7.49 -61.05 16.29
C TYR A 766 -8.81 -60.35 16.66
N ASP A 767 -8.73 -59.25 17.40
CA ASP A 767 -9.90 -58.50 17.90
C ASP A 767 -10.78 -57.97 16.76
N VAL A 768 -10.19 -57.62 15.62
CA VAL A 768 -10.94 -57.06 14.48
C VAL A 768 -11.49 -58.16 13.56
N MET A 769 -10.71 -59.19 13.24
CA MET A 769 -11.06 -60.15 12.20
C MET A 769 -11.83 -61.38 12.73
N SER A 770 -11.52 -61.84 13.95
CA SER A 770 -12.03 -63.11 14.48
C SER A 770 -13.47 -63.04 15.03
N PRO A 771 -13.88 -62.03 15.84
CA PRO A 771 -15.19 -62.04 16.52
C PRO A 771 -16.41 -62.08 15.58
N HIS A 772 -16.22 -61.65 14.33
CA HIS A 772 -17.28 -61.60 13.32
C HIS A 772 -17.01 -62.51 12.11
N ASN A 773 -16.09 -63.48 12.24
CA ASN A 773 -15.69 -64.40 11.16
C ASN A 773 -15.37 -63.68 9.83
N LEU A 774 -14.67 -62.54 9.91
CA LEU A 774 -14.44 -61.70 8.74
C LEU A 774 -13.57 -62.39 7.68
N TYR A 775 -12.74 -63.38 8.06
CA TYR A 775 -12.01 -64.20 7.09
C TYR A 775 -12.94 -65.03 6.19
N THR A 776 -14.01 -65.61 6.74
CA THR A 776 -15.01 -66.35 5.96
C THR A 776 -15.82 -65.39 5.09
N LEU A 777 -16.26 -64.27 5.66
CA LEU A 777 -16.97 -63.23 4.90
C LEU A 777 -16.12 -62.66 3.76
N LEU A 778 -14.79 -62.61 3.92
CA LEU A 778 -13.87 -62.15 2.88
C LEU A 778 -13.93 -63.08 1.67
N ALA A 779 -13.89 -64.40 1.90
CA ALA A 779 -14.02 -65.39 0.85
C ALA A 779 -15.38 -65.27 0.15
N GLU A 780 -16.48 -65.20 0.91
CA GLU A 780 -17.84 -65.05 0.36
C GLU A 780 -17.97 -63.79 -0.51
N ARG A 781 -17.42 -62.65 -0.06
CA ARG A 781 -17.50 -61.39 -0.80
C ARG A 781 -16.70 -61.43 -2.10
N LEU A 782 -15.59 -62.14 -2.15
CA LEU A 782 -14.79 -62.27 -3.38
C LEU A 782 -15.53 -63.09 -4.44
N LEU A 783 -16.24 -64.15 -4.01
CA LEU A 783 -17.06 -65.01 -4.86
C LEU A 783 -18.32 -64.32 -5.43
N LEU A 784 -18.76 -63.19 -4.89
CA LEU A 784 -19.99 -62.51 -5.34
C LEU A 784 -19.95 -62.01 -6.79
N ASN A 785 -18.75 -61.75 -7.31
CA ASN A 785 -18.53 -61.21 -8.65
C ASN A 785 -17.34 -61.92 -9.34
N GLU A 786 -17.13 -63.19 -9.00
CA GLU A 786 -16.44 -64.18 -9.84
C GLU A 786 -17.47 -64.83 -10.77
#